data_AF-B7G6Z3-F1
#
_entry.id   AF-B7G6Z3-F1
#
_cell.length_a   1.000
_cell.length_b   1.000
_cell.length_c   1.000
_cell.angle_alpha   90.00
_cell.angle_beta   90.00
_cell.angle_gamma   90.00
#
_symmetry.space_group_name_H-M   'P 1'
#
loop_
_entity.id
_entity.type
_entity.pdbx_description
1 polymer ?
#
loop_
_entity_poly.entity_id
_entity_poly.type
_entity_poly.pdbx_seq_one_letter_code
_entity_poly.pdbx_strand_id
1 'polypeptide(L)'
;MRLLSGSLQIVAKSSLFLTAYIVWSSIGHDGIGSVKALAINTQSTSSLPCYDWIIVGAGASGLFASGAASLLGKSTCLIDQADPTNSGLLAVGGDCSNAACVPSKALRSIARQGVSDHKARQYADAAINAVRARESPDRIRNKTDLYFVQSCRFVSTHEMEIQAINASEPLRLRARRFLIATGASPIVPETFQAQAKAAGLPLYTYRSILQSVLATESSAPFWKMDGSTKKRLLIVGGGATACELGQTLVRLRPQRDICLVAPSVLPSEDVKLQQAAMNILAKAGIHCHWSARLARILPDGRVELSDGALLSPFDGALLCLGRSPVDSLESLHLDSAGIAWTNVGVTVHEQSLRSVSAPHVFASGDCADAVPLRSRTAAQAAWTGFYAIRNGALPRVLTFGSASVHPTVPRVVYTDPELACVGKTVSECVLKYGLNGFDVAYCTEEGSDRADMERVERDTSVCFVELRAEKRSGIILGCTACGPAAAELANVIGVAITNKLTTSDVARSIFSYPSHGYLLHRLALSMALSDTNGILEVCGPIGGFLGRTGRSVSCLRDFFQRGVLGRKRQLRKRQWEAEGALRTLYPSISKERESNQTENKELLSYNHVAANITLCSEIENLVSHGHSTPSFGVISKNHAIEFLAWAERNPSNV
;
A
#
# COMPACT_ATOMS: atom_id res chain seq x y z
N MET A 1 -66.65 60.59 14.20
CA MET A 1 -68.03 60.05 14.32
C MET A 1 -68.07 58.67 13.66
N ARG A 2 -68.50 57.67 14.46
CA ARG A 2 -69.03 56.32 14.13
C ARG A 2 -68.13 55.26 13.47
N LEU A 3 -67.77 54.31 14.35
CA LEU A 3 -67.53 52.87 14.18
C LEU A 3 -68.61 52.14 13.35
N LEU A 4 -68.22 51.00 12.75
CA LEU A 4 -68.84 49.65 12.80
C LEU A 4 -68.01 48.70 11.88
N SER A 5 -67.14 47.85 12.44
CA SER A 5 -67.33 46.42 12.75
C SER A 5 -67.35 45.48 11.52
N GLY A 6 -66.32 44.62 11.39
CA GLY A 6 -66.29 43.50 10.46
C GLY A 6 -64.99 42.70 10.59
N SER A 7 -65.09 41.46 11.05
CA SER A 7 -63.99 40.62 11.54
C SER A 7 -63.45 39.63 10.49
N LEU A 8 -62.16 39.32 10.61
CA LEU A 8 -61.47 38.04 10.31
C LEU A 8 -61.28 37.57 8.83
N GLN A 9 -60.04 37.62 8.33
CA GLN A 9 -59.08 36.50 8.31
C GLN A 9 -57.88 36.88 7.40
N ILE A 10 -56.74 37.20 7.99
CA ILE A 10 -55.44 37.19 7.30
C ILE A 10 -54.56 36.18 8.02
N VAL A 11 -54.32 35.04 7.37
CA VAL A 11 -53.32 34.06 7.77
C VAL A 11 -51.94 34.67 7.49
N ALA A 12 -51.38 35.35 8.48
CA ALA A 12 -50.02 35.84 8.43
C ALA A 12 -49.04 34.67 8.69
N LYS A 13 -48.30 34.30 7.65
CA LYS A 13 -46.99 33.63 7.79
C LYS A 13 -46.05 34.60 8.50
N SER A 14 -45.61 34.26 9.71
CA SER A 14 -44.57 35.00 10.43
C SER A 14 -43.68 33.99 11.16
N SER A 15 -42.46 33.74 10.68
CA SER A 15 -41.25 34.58 10.78
C SER A 15 -40.59 34.47 12.17
N LEU A 16 -39.72 33.47 12.30
CA LEU A 16 -38.78 33.27 13.42
C LEU A 16 -37.75 34.41 13.62
N PHE A 17 -37.81 35.47 12.81
CA PHE A 17 -36.87 36.59 12.87
C PHE A 17 -37.31 37.74 13.79
N LEU A 18 -38.58 37.80 14.22
CA LEU A 18 -39.05 38.91 15.07
C LEU A 18 -38.87 38.66 16.58
N THR A 19 -38.71 37.40 17.01
CA THR A 19 -38.57 37.04 18.43
C THR A 19 -37.15 37.28 18.95
N ALA A 20 -36.13 37.24 18.09
CA ALA A 20 -34.74 37.50 18.48
C ALA A 20 -34.44 38.99 18.69
N TYR A 21 -35.20 39.89 18.02
CA TYR A 21 -34.97 41.33 18.11
C TYR A 21 -35.62 41.98 19.34
N ILE A 22 -36.75 41.41 19.82
CA ILE A 22 -37.45 41.92 21.02
C ILE A 22 -36.79 41.41 22.31
N VAL A 23 -36.13 40.25 22.30
CA VAL A 23 -35.43 39.71 23.50
C VAL A 23 -34.09 40.41 23.75
N TRP A 24 -33.46 41.01 22.73
CA TRP A 24 -32.20 41.74 22.92
C TRP A 24 -32.41 43.20 23.39
N SER A 25 -33.56 43.82 23.15
CA SER A 25 -33.81 45.23 23.52
C SER A 25 -34.45 45.44 24.91
N SER A 26 -34.59 44.40 25.73
CA SER A 26 -35.25 44.51 27.05
C SER A 26 -34.42 43.97 28.23
N ILE A 27 -33.13 43.70 28.04
CA ILE A 27 -32.21 43.41 29.14
C ILE A 27 -31.42 44.69 29.45
N GLY A 28 -32.09 45.59 30.14
CA GLY A 28 -31.48 46.70 30.88
C GLY A 28 -31.83 46.51 32.36
N HIS A 29 -30.79 46.36 33.18
CA HIS A 29 -30.72 46.49 34.64
C HIS A 29 -31.78 45.81 35.54
N ASP A 30 -31.24 45.01 36.46
CA ASP A 30 -31.78 44.59 37.76
C ASP A 30 -32.76 43.38 37.81
N GLY A 31 -32.42 42.42 38.68
CA GLY A 31 -33.41 41.58 39.36
C GLY A 31 -33.39 40.08 39.03
N ILE A 32 -32.96 39.28 40.01
CA ILE A 32 -33.13 37.83 40.09
C ILE A 32 -34.63 37.50 40.26
N GLY A 33 -35.17 36.60 39.44
CA GLY A 33 -36.51 36.05 39.63
C GLY A 33 -36.78 34.82 38.76
N SER A 34 -36.97 33.67 39.40
CA SER A 34 -37.24 32.37 38.78
C SER A 34 -38.65 32.27 38.21
N VAL A 35 -38.78 31.90 36.93
CA VAL A 35 -40.08 31.52 36.33
C VAL A 35 -40.09 30.02 36.08
N LYS A 36 -40.91 29.29 36.85
CA LYS A 36 -41.22 27.88 36.63
C LYS A 36 -42.02 27.73 35.33
N ALA A 37 -41.46 27.03 34.35
CA ALA A 37 -42.17 26.64 33.14
C ALA A 37 -43.17 25.51 33.46
N LEU A 38 -44.45 25.75 33.19
CA LEU A 38 -45.52 24.77 33.24
C LEU A 38 -45.39 23.83 32.02
N ALA A 39 -44.98 22.58 32.24
CA ALA A 39 -44.90 21.57 31.19
C ALA A 39 -46.31 21.14 30.76
N ILE A 40 -46.72 21.55 29.57
CA ILE A 40 -47.87 20.97 28.87
C ILE A 40 -47.38 19.66 28.23
N ASN A 41 -47.83 18.56 28.79
CA ASN A 41 -47.54 17.21 28.33
C ASN A 41 -48.29 16.94 27.02
N THR A 42 -47.65 17.16 25.88
CA THR A 42 -48.14 16.67 24.59
C THR A 42 -47.60 15.26 24.40
N GLN A 43 -48.51 14.28 24.30
CA GLN A 43 -48.15 12.92 23.91
C GLN A 43 -47.41 12.97 22.57
N SER A 44 -46.11 12.67 22.62
CA SER A 44 -45.24 12.56 21.47
C SER A 44 -45.75 11.45 20.57
N THR A 45 -46.34 11.79 19.43
CA THR A 45 -46.31 10.90 18.26
C THR A 45 -44.84 10.66 17.97
N SER A 46 -44.34 9.45 18.25
CA SER A 46 -42.91 9.13 18.12
C SER A 46 -42.45 9.30 16.68
N SER A 47 -41.92 10.48 16.37
CA SER A 47 -41.32 10.76 15.07
C SER A 47 -40.11 9.84 14.91
N LEU A 48 -40.04 9.11 13.79
CA LEU A 48 -38.90 8.26 13.45
C LEU A 48 -37.57 9.01 13.65
N PRO A 49 -36.55 8.41 14.27
CA PRO A 49 -35.22 9.02 14.39
C PRO A 49 -34.72 9.43 13.00
N CYS A 50 -34.36 10.72 12.85
CA CYS A 50 -33.97 11.32 11.58
C CYS A 50 -32.54 11.84 11.64
N TYR A 51 -31.67 11.29 10.78
CA TYR A 51 -30.24 11.62 10.72
C TYR A 51 -29.89 12.44 9.48
N ASP A 52 -28.84 13.26 9.56
CA ASP A 52 -28.21 13.80 8.35
C ASP A 52 -27.55 12.68 7.54
N TRP A 53 -26.94 11.70 8.23
CA TRP A 53 -26.27 10.54 7.64
C TRP A 53 -26.60 9.24 8.36
N ILE A 54 -26.94 8.22 7.58
CA ILE A 54 -26.78 6.81 7.99
C ILE A 54 -25.59 6.22 7.23
N ILE A 55 -24.66 5.61 7.94
CA ILE A 55 -23.46 4.97 7.41
C ILE A 55 -23.56 3.48 7.69
N VAL A 56 -23.47 2.65 6.66
CA VAL A 56 -23.56 1.18 6.76
C VAL A 56 -22.17 0.58 6.58
N GLY A 57 -21.64 -0.03 7.64
CA GLY A 57 -20.31 -0.61 7.76
C GLY A 57 -19.36 0.28 8.56
N ALA A 58 -18.95 -0.16 9.75
CA ALA A 58 -17.94 0.41 10.64
C ALA A 58 -16.52 -0.10 10.35
N GLY A 59 -16.21 -0.39 9.09
CA GLY A 59 -14.85 -0.61 8.61
C GLY A 59 -14.04 0.70 8.47
N ALA A 60 -12.83 0.61 7.93
CA ALA A 60 -11.94 1.76 7.73
C ALA A 60 -12.64 2.95 7.02
N SER A 61 -13.46 2.69 5.99
CA SER A 61 -14.21 3.75 5.32
C SER A 61 -15.26 4.40 6.23
N GLY A 62 -16.13 3.58 6.84
CA GLY A 62 -17.25 4.10 7.63
C GLY A 62 -16.83 4.77 8.93
N LEU A 63 -15.73 4.34 9.56
CA LEU A 63 -15.19 5.02 10.75
C LEU A 63 -14.62 6.40 10.44
N PHE A 64 -13.88 6.51 9.33
CA PHE A 64 -13.40 7.83 8.89
C PHE A 64 -14.56 8.72 8.45
N ALA A 65 -15.56 8.15 7.78
CA ALA A 65 -16.76 8.87 7.39
C ALA A 65 -17.57 9.35 8.60
N SER A 66 -17.82 8.50 9.61
CA SER A 66 -18.57 8.89 10.81
C SER A 66 -17.84 9.97 11.61
N GLY A 67 -16.52 9.83 11.77
CA GLY A 67 -15.67 10.86 12.36
C GLY A 67 -15.73 12.19 11.61
N ALA A 68 -15.65 12.15 10.28
CA ALA A 68 -15.75 13.34 9.43
C ALA A 68 -17.13 14.01 9.52
N ALA A 69 -18.21 13.22 9.52
CA ALA A 69 -19.57 13.73 9.62
C ALA A 69 -19.81 14.41 10.97
N SER A 70 -19.31 13.80 12.06
CA SER A 70 -19.35 14.39 13.40
C SER A 70 -18.58 15.71 13.49
N LEU A 71 -17.37 15.78 12.92
CA LEU A 71 -16.57 17.03 12.88
C LEU A 71 -17.27 18.14 12.09
N LEU A 72 -18.12 17.80 11.13
CA LEU A 72 -18.97 18.73 10.38
C LEU A 72 -20.32 19.03 11.06
N GLY A 73 -20.51 18.59 12.31
CA GLY A 73 -21.72 18.82 13.09
C GLY A 73 -22.97 18.11 12.57
N LYS A 74 -22.82 17.00 11.85
CA LYS A 74 -23.94 16.23 11.26
C LYS A 74 -24.43 15.15 12.23
N SER A 75 -25.75 15.05 12.40
CA SER A 75 -26.33 13.92 13.12
C SER A 75 -26.09 12.64 12.31
N THR A 76 -25.39 11.68 12.92
CA THR A 76 -24.88 10.50 12.22
C THR A 76 -25.25 9.25 12.99
N CYS A 77 -25.73 8.25 12.25
CA CYS A 77 -25.93 6.89 12.71
C CYS A 77 -24.99 5.97 11.94
N LEU A 78 -24.18 5.20 12.66
CA LEU A 78 -23.30 4.16 12.14
C LEU A 78 -23.91 2.79 12.45
N ILE A 79 -24.01 1.95 11.44
CA ILE A 79 -24.58 0.60 11.53
C ILE A 79 -23.47 -0.38 11.16
N ASP A 80 -23.27 -1.41 11.96
CA ASP A 80 -22.41 -2.54 11.61
C ASP A 80 -23.06 -3.87 12.03
N GLN A 81 -22.64 -4.95 11.39
CA GLN A 81 -23.15 -6.27 11.70
C GLN A 81 -22.58 -6.74 13.04
N ALA A 82 -23.42 -7.34 13.87
CA ALA A 82 -22.96 -7.94 15.11
C ALA A 82 -22.13 -9.21 14.85
N ASP A 83 -21.16 -9.46 15.72
CA ASP A 83 -20.39 -10.70 15.73
C ASP A 83 -21.31 -11.90 16.06
N PRO A 84 -21.42 -12.93 15.20
CA PRO A 84 -22.22 -14.11 15.48
C PRO A 84 -21.73 -14.96 16.68
N THR A 85 -20.53 -14.68 17.22
CA THR A 85 -19.97 -15.40 18.38
C THR A 85 -20.39 -14.85 19.74
N ASN A 86 -21.25 -13.81 19.80
CA ASN A 86 -21.67 -13.13 21.04
C ASN A 86 -20.51 -12.60 21.91
N SER A 87 -19.29 -12.56 21.38
CA SER A 87 -18.11 -12.05 22.08
C SER A 87 -17.99 -10.51 22.03
N GLY A 88 -18.80 -9.85 21.19
CA GLY A 88 -18.69 -8.41 20.92
C GLY A 88 -17.43 -8.02 20.12
N LEU A 89 -16.67 -8.99 19.60
CA LEU A 89 -15.30 -8.77 19.14
C LEU A 89 -15.19 -8.30 17.67
N LEU A 90 -16.16 -8.53 16.77
CA LEU A 90 -16.01 -8.14 15.35
C LEU A 90 -16.44 -6.72 14.94
N ALA A 91 -17.02 -5.92 15.81
CA ALA A 91 -18.03 -4.99 15.32
C ALA A 91 -17.52 -3.60 14.85
N VAL A 92 -16.26 -3.25 15.11
CA VAL A 92 -15.66 -1.97 14.73
C VAL A 92 -14.26 -2.18 14.15
N GLY A 93 -13.92 -1.45 13.09
CA GLY A 93 -12.67 -1.58 12.34
C GLY A 93 -12.78 -2.49 11.12
N GLY A 94 -13.87 -3.26 11.02
CA GLY A 94 -14.14 -4.20 9.93
C GLY A 94 -13.05 -5.27 9.79
N ASP A 95 -12.89 -5.82 8.58
CA ASP A 95 -11.88 -6.85 8.32
C ASP A 95 -10.46 -6.40 8.69
N CYS A 96 -10.09 -5.14 8.44
CA CYS A 96 -8.69 -4.72 8.57
C CYS A 96 -8.17 -4.84 10.02
N SER A 97 -8.97 -4.42 10.99
CA SER A 97 -8.63 -4.55 12.42
C SER A 97 -8.81 -5.98 12.94
N ASN A 98 -9.80 -6.70 12.42
CA ASN A 98 -10.29 -7.92 13.08
C ASN A 98 -9.89 -9.24 12.41
N ALA A 99 -9.74 -9.27 11.08
CA ALA A 99 -9.60 -10.52 10.32
C ALA A 99 -8.70 -10.40 9.08
N ALA A 100 -7.93 -9.31 8.93
CA ALA A 100 -7.04 -9.07 7.80
C ALA A 100 -5.74 -8.38 8.25
N CYS A 101 -5.63 -7.06 8.10
CA CYS A 101 -4.36 -6.32 8.21
C CYS A 101 -3.65 -6.54 9.56
N VAL A 102 -4.32 -6.20 10.67
CA VAL A 102 -3.73 -6.28 12.00
C VAL A 102 -3.33 -7.71 12.38
N PRO A 103 -4.21 -8.72 12.33
CA PRO A 103 -3.84 -10.09 12.67
C PRO A 103 -2.74 -10.65 11.75
N SER A 104 -2.83 -10.44 10.43
CA SER A 104 -1.82 -10.97 9.50
C SER A 104 -0.43 -10.34 9.73
N LYS A 105 -0.35 -9.02 9.94
CA LYS A 105 0.93 -8.33 10.15
C LYS A 105 1.52 -8.65 11.52
N ALA A 106 0.67 -8.83 12.54
CA ALA A 106 1.11 -9.27 13.85
C ALA A 106 1.66 -10.71 13.82
N LEU A 107 0.94 -11.65 13.19
CA LEU A 107 1.42 -13.03 13.01
C LEU A 107 2.72 -13.08 12.22
N ARG A 108 2.81 -12.37 11.10
CA ARG A 108 4.04 -12.29 10.29
C ARG A 108 5.22 -11.78 11.11
N SER A 109 5.03 -10.70 11.86
CA SER A 109 6.09 -10.04 12.64
C SER A 109 6.76 -11.03 13.60
N ILE A 110 5.95 -11.80 14.34
CA ILE A 110 6.45 -12.76 15.32
C ILE A 110 6.90 -14.08 14.68
N ALA A 111 6.32 -14.48 13.53
CA ALA A 111 6.72 -15.69 12.80
C ALA A 111 8.20 -15.66 12.37
N ARG A 112 8.78 -14.47 12.16
CA ARG A 112 10.22 -14.31 11.88
C ARG A 112 11.13 -14.86 12.99
N GLN A 113 10.63 -14.93 14.22
CA GLN A 113 11.40 -15.35 15.38
C GLN A 113 11.34 -16.86 15.63
N GLY A 114 10.69 -17.64 14.75
CA GLY A 114 10.58 -19.10 14.89
C GLY A 114 9.77 -19.54 16.13
N VAL A 115 8.80 -18.73 16.56
CA VAL A 115 7.96 -19.04 17.73
C VAL A 115 6.91 -20.12 17.41
N SER A 116 6.37 -20.75 18.45
CA SER A 116 5.24 -21.67 18.31
C SER A 116 3.95 -20.95 17.88
N ASP A 117 3.04 -21.70 17.24
CA ASP A 117 1.69 -21.25 16.87
C ASP A 117 0.96 -20.56 18.03
N HIS A 118 0.98 -21.17 19.22
CA HIS A 118 0.31 -20.64 20.40
C HIS A 118 0.84 -19.25 20.76
N LYS A 119 2.17 -19.08 20.83
CA LYS A 119 2.80 -17.79 21.14
C LYS A 119 2.52 -16.75 20.05
N ALA A 120 2.54 -17.16 18.78
CA ALA A 120 2.22 -16.27 17.67
C ALA A 120 0.77 -15.75 17.76
N ARG A 121 -0.17 -16.63 18.10
CA ARG A 121 -1.58 -16.25 18.29
C ARG A 121 -1.80 -15.31 19.46
N GLN A 122 -1.16 -15.58 20.61
CA GLN A 122 -1.23 -14.66 21.76
C GLN A 122 -0.70 -13.27 21.41
N TYR A 123 0.40 -13.20 20.66
CA TYR A 123 0.94 -11.93 20.19
C TYR A 123 -0.03 -11.19 19.26
N ALA A 124 -0.65 -11.91 18.32
CA ALA A 124 -1.64 -11.34 17.40
C ALA A 124 -2.91 -10.88 18.12
N ASP A 125 -3.42 -11.66 19.09
CA ASP A 125 -4.56 -11.28 19.94
C ASP A 125 -4.26 -9.99 20.71
N ALA A 126 -3.09 -9.88 21.36
CA ALA A 126 -2.69 -8.66 22.05
C ALA A 126 -2.63 -7.43 21.11
N ALA A 127 -2.11 -7.59 19.90
CA ALA A 127 -2.06 -6.52 18.90
C ALA A 127 -3.47 -6.08 18.46
N ILE A 128 -4.38 -7.04 18.21
CA ILE A 128 -5.77 -6.77 17.85
C ILE A 128 -6.47 -6.00 18.98
N ASN A 129 -6.34 -6.45 20.23
CA ASN A 129 -6.96 -5.81 21.38
C ASN A 129 -6.42 -4.38 21.61
N ALA A 130 -5.13 -4.15 21.37
CA ALA A 130 -4.54 -2.80 21.44
C ALA A 130 -5.09 -1.84 20.37
N VAL A 131 -5.36 -2.33 19.16
CA VAL A 131 -6.00 -1.53 18.09
C VAL A 131 -7.47 -1.26 18.44
N ARG A 132 -8.22 -2.30 18.86
CA ARG A 132 -9.63 -2.18 19.25
C ARG A 132 -9.88 -1.21 20.38
N ALA A 133 -8.98 -1.16 21.37
CA ALA A 133 -9.08 -0.19 22.47
C ALA A 133 -9.09 1.27 21.96
N ARG A 134 -8.47 1.55 20.80
CA ARG A 134 -8.48 2.87 20.16
C ARG A 134 -9.76 3.10 19.35
N GLU A 135 -10.35 2.04 18.81
CA GLU A 135 -11.56 2.02 17.98
C GLU A 135 -12.83 1.70 18.80
N SER A 136 -12.83 1.94 20.11
CA SER A 136 -13.90 1.44 20.97
C SER A 136 -15.27 2.08 20.67
N PRO A 137 -16.37 1.31 20.77
CA PRO A 137 -17.73 1.80 20.59
C PRO A 137 -18.06 3.04 21.44
N ASP A 138 -17.57 3.12 22.67
CA ASP A 138 -17.84 4.26 23.57
C ASP A 138 -17.25 5.58 23.03
N ARG A 139 -16.04 5.51 22.44
CA ARG A 139 -15.42 6.69 21.83
C ARG A 139 -16.19 7.18 20.61
N ILE A 140 -16.81 6.25 19.87
CA ILE A 140 -17.66 6.55 18.72
C ILE A 140 -19.02 7.12 19.20
N ARG A 141 -19.63 6.49 20.20
CA ARG A 141 -20.93 6.87 20.78
C ARG A 141 -20.96 8.28 21.35
N ASN A 142 -19.84 8.81 21.80
CA ASN A 142 -19.73 10.21 22.22
C ASN A 142 -20.11 11.23 21.12
N LYS A 143 -20.19 10.79 19.86
CA LYS A 143 -20.27 11.65 18.67
C LYS A 143 -21.23 11.14 17.59
N THR A 144 -21.66 9.89 17.67
CA THR A 144 -22.39 9.18 16.60
C THR A 144 -23.18 8.03 17.21
N ASP A 145 -24.46 7.90 16.84
CA ASP A 145 -25.25 6.74 17.27
C ASP A 145 -24.69 5.47 16.61
N LEU A 146 -24.54 4.39 17.36
CA LEU A 146 -23.96 3.14 16.88
C LEU A 146 -24.90 1.97 17.15
N TYR A 147 -25.36 1.33 16.07
CA TYR A 147 -26.17 0.12 16.13
C TYR A 147 -25.40 -1.09 15.63
N PHE A 148 -25.38 -2.13 16.47
CA PHE A 148 -25.01 -3.47 16.03
C PHE A 148 -26.27 -4.22 15.65
N VAL A 149 -26.27 -4.78 14.44
CA VAL A 149 -27.47 -5.33 13.83
C VAL A 149 -27.26 -6.76 13.36
N GLN A 150 -28.33 -7.55 13.38
CA GLN A 150 -28.40 -8.84 12.69
C GLN A 150 -28.64 -8.65 11.19
N SER A 151 -29.44 -7.64 10.83
CA SER A 151 -29.71 -7.24 9.46
C SER A 151 -30.01 -5.75 9.37
N CYS A 152 -29.73 -5.17 8.20
CA CYS A 152 -30.21 -3.84 7.82
C CYS A 152 -30.54 -3.83 6.33
N ARG A 153 -31.62 -3.13 5.94
CA ARG A 153 -32.04 -3.06 4.54
C ARG A 153 -32.80 -1.78 4.23
N PHE A 154 -32.67 -1.28 3.02
CA PHE A 154 -33.50 -0.19 2.52
C PHE A 154 -34.96 -0.65 2.38
N VAL A 155 -35.87 0.14 2.92
CA VAL A 155 -37.33 -0.06 2.76
C VAL A 155 -37.97 1.03 1.90
N SER A 156 -37.30 2.17 1.75
CA SER A 156 -37.61 3.21 0.77
C SER A 156 -36.37 4.06 0.49
N THR A 157 -36.51 5.10 -0.34
CA THR A 157 -35.46 6.05 -0.69
C THR A 157 -34.78 6.72 0.53
N HIS A 158 -35.50 6.98 1.61
CA HIS A 158 -34.94 7.70 2.77
C HIS A 158 -35.08 6.93 4.08
N GLU A 159 -35.47 5.67 4.04
CA GLU A 159 -35.72 4.86 5.22
C GLU A 159 -35.02 3.50 5.14
N MET A 160 -34.43 3.12 6.27
CA MET A 160 -33.78 1.84 6.48
C MET A 160 -34.41 1.15 7.67
N GLU A 161 -34.67 -0.14 7.53
CA GLU A 161 -35.06 -1.00 8.65
C GLU A 161 -33.83 -1.72 9.17
N ILE A 162 -33.68 -1.76 10.49
CA ILE A 162 -32.60 -2.49 11.17
C ILE A 162 -33.18 -3.46 12.20
N GLN A 163 -32.62 -4.67 12.26
CA GLN A 163 -32.83 -5.59 13.38
C GLN A 163 -31.64 -5.46 14.33
N ALA A 164 -31.75 -4.58 15.33
CA ALA A 164 -30.68 -4.40 16.33
C ALA A 164 -30.60 -5.62 17.25
N ILE A 165 -29.39 -6.00 17.68
CA ILE A 165 -29.19 -7.20 18.53
C ILE A 165 -29.91 -7.15 19.87
N ASN A 166 -30.14 -5.94 20.39
CA ASN A 166 -30.76 -5.71 21.70
C ASN A 166 -32.23 -5.26 21.56
N ALA A 167 -32.82 -5.38 20.36
CA ALA A 167 -34.20 -5.01 20.10
C ALA A 167 -35.01 -6.26 19.74
N SER A 168 -36.20 -6.39 20.35
CA SER A 168 -37.14 -7.47 20.02
C SER A 168 -37.82 -7.26 18.67
N GLU A 169 -38.02 -5.99 18.28
CA GLU A 169 -38.69 -5.60 17.05
C GLU A 169 -37.75 -4.80 16.14
N PRO A 170 -37.93 -4.86 14.81
CA PRO A 170 -37.18 -4.03 13.88
C PRO A 170 -37.40 -2.53 14.13
N LEU A 171 -36.33 -1.75 14.04
CA LEU A 171 -36.37 -0.29 14.12
C LEU A 171 -36.34 0.30 12.71
N ARG A 172 -37.16 1.33 12.46
CA ARG A 172 -37.08 2.14 11.24
C ARG A 172 -36.32 3.43 11.52
N LEU A 173 -35.30 3.69 10.71
CA LEU A 173 -34.48 4.89 10.77
C LEU A 173 -34.63 5.67 9.47
N ARG A 174 -34.65 7.00 9.58
CA ARG A 174 -34.70 7.90 8.43
C ARG A 174 -33.39 8.68 8.31
N ALA A 175 -32.92 8.93 7.10
CA ALA A 175 -31.80 9.84 6.88
C ALA A 175 -31.95 10.70 5.63
N ARG A 176 -31.29 11.86 5.64
CA ARG A 176 -31.15 12.72 4.46
C ARG A 176 -30.20 12.12 3.43
N ARG A 177 -29.15 11.42 3.89
CA ARG A 177 -28.14 10.79 3.05
C ARG A 177 -27.69 9.46 3.64
N PHE A 178 -27.21 8.59 2.75
CA PHE A 178 -26.66 7.29 3.12
C PHE A 178 -25.24 7.14 2.56
N LEU A 179 -24.37 6.51 3.34
CA LEU A 179 -23.09 6.01 2.87
C LEU A 179 -23.06 4.49 3.01
N ILE A 180 -22.88 3.79 1.90
CA ILE A 180 -22.62 2.35 1.87
C ILE A 180 -21.11 2.15 1.94
N ALA A 181 -20.66 1.48 3.00
CA ALA A 181 -19.25 1.23 3.33
C ALA A 181 -19.05 -0.21 3.81
N THR A 182 -19.82 -1.16 3.25
CA THR A 182 -19.90 -2.57 3.67
C THR A 182 -18.66 -3.40 3.34
N GLY A 183 -17.70 -2.84 2.60
CA GLY A 183 -16.47 -3.54 2.22
C GLY A 183 -16.74 -4.71 1.27
N ALA A 184 -16.01 -5.81 1.46
CA ALA A 184 -16.09 -7.00 0.62
C ALA A 184 -15.76 -8.28 1.42
N SER A 185 -16.20 -9.43 0.92
CA SER A 185 -15.98 -10.76 1.49
C SER A 185 -15.07 -11.63 0.62
N PRO A 186 -14.36 -12.63 1.19
CA PRO A 186 -13.56 -13.57 0.40
C PRO A 186 -14.42 -14.31 -0.64
N ILE A 187 -13.92 -14.48 -1.86
CA ILE A 187 -14.60 -15.26 -2.89
C ILE A 187 -14.44 -16.76 -2.60
N VAL A 188 -15.56 -17.45 -2.41
CA VAL A 188 -15.62 -18.91 -2.16
C VAL A 188 -16.65 -19.55 -3.11
N PRO A 189 -16.23 -20.04 -4.29
CA PRO A 189 -17.15 -20.63 -5.26
C PRO A 189 -17.94 -21.81 -4.68
N GLU A 190 -19.27 -21.80 -4.85
CA GLU A 190 -20.15 -22.88 -4.36
C GLU A 190 -19.74 -24.26 -4.89
N THR A 191 -19.25 -24.31 -6.13
CA THR A 191 -18.72 -25.53 -6.76
C THR A 191 -17.56 -26.11 -5.95
N PHE A 192 -16.61 -25.28 -5.52
CA PHE A 192 -15.50 -25.74 -4.68
C PHE A 192 -15.95 -26.12 -3.28
N GLN A 193 -16.96 -25.43 -2.71
CA GLN A 193 -17.53 -25.81 -1.42
C GLN A 193 -18.16 -27.21 -1.46
N ALA A 194 -18.98 -27.48 -2.48
CA ALA A 194 -19.64 -28.77 -2.66
C ALA A 194 -18.62 -29.90 -2.89
N GLN A 195 -17.62 -29.67 -3.75
CA GLN A 195 -16.57 -30.65 -4.03
C GLN A 195 -15.70 -30.92 -2.79
N ALA A 196 -15.27 -29.87 -2.08
CA ALA A 196 -14.46 -30.02 -0.87
C ALA A 196 -15.23 -30.76 0.24
N LYS A 197 -16.53 -30.46 0.41
CA LYS A 197 -17.40 -31.20 1.33
C LYS A 197 -17.48 -32.68 0.99
N ALA A 198 -17.65 -33.02 -0.29
CA ALA A 198 -17.70 -34.41 -0.75
C ALA A 198 -16.36 -35.14 -0.53
N ALA A 199 -15.24 -34.44 -0.65
CA ALA A 199 -13.89 -34.96 -0.45
C ALA A 199 -13.43 -34.95 1.02
N GLY A 200 -14.24 -34.42 1.95
CA GLY A 200 -13.83 -34.23 3.35
C GLY A 200 -12.68 -33.21 3.53
N LEU A 201 -12.46 -32.31 2.57
CA LEU A 201 -11.39 -31.32 2.57
C LEU A 201 -11.85 -30.02 3.24
N PRO A 202 -11.27 -29.59 4.38
CA PRO A 202 -11.57 -28.30 4.97
C PRO A 202 -11.15 -27.12 4.08
N LEU A 203 -12.08 -26.20 3.82
CA LEU A 203 -11.80 -24.94 3.14
C LEU A 203 -11.64 -23.81 4.14
N TYR A 204 -10.64 -22.98 3.89
CA TYR A 204 -10.30 -21.81 4.68
C TYR A 204 -10.21 -20.57 3.80
N THR A 205 -10.44 -19.41 4.39
CA THR A 205 -10.16 -18.09 3.83
C THR A 205 -9.25 -17.33 4.77
N TYR A 206 -8.70 -16.20 4.32
CA TYR A 206 -7.97 -15.31 5.24
C TYR A 206 -8.83 -14.93 6.45
N ARG A 207 -10.14 -14.67 6.23
CA ARG A 207 -11.07 -14.29 7.28
C ARG A 207 -11.22 -15.42 8.32
N SER A 208 -11.46 -16.65 7.87
CA SER A 208 -11.66 -17.78 8.80
C SER A 208 -10.39 -18.11 9.60
N ILE A 209 -9.21 -18.04 8.99
CA ILE A 209 -7.93 -18.31 9.69
C ILE A 209 -7.64 -17.19 10.69
N LEU A 210 -7.69 -15.93 10.26
CA LEU A 210 -7.26 -14.80 11.06
C LEU A 210 -8.26 -14.46 12.17
N GLN A 211 -9.57 -14.66 11.95
CA GLN A 211 -10.56 -14.52 13.02
C GLN A 211 -10.40 -15.59 14.09
N SER A 212 -10.05 -16.83 13.70
CA SER A 212 -9.83 -17.92 14.65
C SER A 212 -8.58 -17.76 15.53
N VAL A 213 -7.74 -16.75 15.28
CA VAL A 213 -6.64 -16.38 16.20
C VAL A 213 -7.17 -16.06 17.58
N LEU A 214 -8.32 -15.39 17.65
CA LEU A 214 -9.02 -14.97 18.88
C LEU A 214 -9.84 -16.09 19.52
N ALA A 215 -10.05 -17.20 18.82
CA ALA A 215 -10.95 -18.26 19.24
C ALA A 215 -10.27 -19.23 20.22
N THR A 216 -11.01 -19.81 21.17
CA THR A 216 -10.47 -20.86 22.05
C THR A 216 -10.00 -22.07 21.24
N GLU A 217 -9.02 -22.83 21.76
CA GLU A 217 -8.46 -23.99 21.03
C GLU A 217 -9.54 -24.96 20.52
N SER A 218 -10.64 -25.12 21.26
CA SER A 218 -11.78 -25.99 20.90
C SER A 218 -12.55 -25.56 19.65
N SER A 219 -12.56 -24.27 19.28
CA SER A 219 -13.39 -23.71 18.19
C SER A 219 -12.59 -23.34 16.92
N ALA A 220 -11.28 -23.60 16.92
CA ALA A 220 -10.36 -23.19 15.87
C ALA A 220 -9.74 -24.38 15.11
N PRO A 221 -10.47 -25.07 14.22
CA PRO A 221 -10.01 -26.31 13.58
C PRO A 221 -8.71 -26.16 12.77
N PHE A 222 -8.46 -24.99 12.18
CA PHE A 222 -7.20 -24.71 11.49
C PHE A 222 -5.99 -24.75 12.44
N TRP A 223 -6.16 -24.25 13.66
CA TRP A 223 -5.10 -24.16 14.67
C TRP A 223 -4.92 -25.46 15.45
N LYS A 224 -5.92 -26.36 15.48
CA LYS A 224 -5.84 -27.71 16.07
C LYS A 224 -4.99 -28.71 15.29
N MET A 225 -4.54 -28.36 14.09
CA MET A 225 -3.71 -29.25 13.30
C MET A 225 -2.36 -29.47 14.01
N ASP A 226 -2.26 -30.56 14.76
CA ASP A 226 -1.06 -30.98 15.51
C ASP A 226 0.21 -30.87 14.63
N GLY A 227 1.26 -30.30 15.20
CA GLY A 227 2.58 -30.12 14.58
C GLY A 227 3.41 -31.41 14.49
N SER A 228 2.89 -32.54 14.96
CA SER A 228 3.56 -33.86 14.96
C SER A 228 3.48 -34.63 13.63
N THR A 229 2.72 -34.14 12.63
CA THR A 229 2.54 -34.83 11.33
C THR A 229 2.81 -33.91 10.14
N LYS A 230 3.43 -34.44 9.08
CA LYS A 230 3.63 -33.76 7.78
C LYS A 230 2.29 -33.57 7.06
N LYS A 231 1.48 -32.64 7.55
CA LYS A 231 0.24 -32.25 6.88
C LYS A 231 0.54 -31.41 5.64
N ARG A 232 -0.35 -31.45 4.66
CA ARG A 232 -0.26 -30.74 3.38
C ARG A 232 -1.34 -29.67 3.31
N LEU A 233 -0.98 -28.44 2.93
CA LEU A 233 -1.91 -27.33 2.74
C LEU A 233 -1.84 -26.83 1.31
N LEU A 234 -3.00 -26.79 0.65
CA LEU A 234 -3.15 -26.13 -0.64
C LEU A 234 -3.45 -24.64 -0.42
N ILE A 235 -2.79 -23.74 -1.14
CA ILE A 235 -3.14 -22.33 -1.26
C ILE A 235 -3.59 -22.08 -2.69
N VAL A 236 -4.79 -21.53 -2.89
CA VAL A 236 -5.35 -21.29 -4.22
C VAL A 236 -5.41 -19.79 -4.46
N GLY A 237 -4.65 -19.31 -5.46
CA GLY A 237 -4.53 -17.90 -5.82
C GLY A 237 -3.14 -17.34 -5.53
N GLY A 238 -2.72 -16.35 -6.33
CA GLY A 238 -1.37 -15.77 -6.30
C GLY A 238 -1.33 -14.30 -5.88
N GLY A 239 -2.40 -13.79 -5.25
CA GLY A 239 -2.46 -12.39 -4.78
C GLY A 239 -1.69 -12.15 -3.49
N ALA A 240 -1.65 -10.89 -3.04
CA ALA A 240 -0.92 -10.46 -1.84
C ALA A 240 -1.21 -11.32 -0.60
N THR A 241 -2.47 -11.65 -0.35
CA THR A 241 -2.89 -12.51 0.77
C THR A 241 -2.26 -13.90 0.72
N ALA A 242 -2.17 -14.50 -0.47
CA ALA A 242 -1.56 -15.81 -0.63
C ALA A 242 -0.05 -15.75 -0.36
N CYS A 243 0.63 -14.71 -0.85
CA CYS A 243 2.06 -14.51 -0.62
C CYS A 243 2.37 -14.31 0.88
N GLU A 244 1.65 -13.40 1.54
CA GLU A 244 1.86 -13.07 2.95
C GLU A 244 1.55 -14.23 3.89
N LEU A 245 0.34 -14.83 3.75
CA LEU A 245 -0.08 -15.93 4.60
C LEU A 245 0.71 -17.19 4.28
N GLY A 246 1.03 -17.47 3.01
CA GLY A 246 1.88 -18.59 2.63
C GLY A 246 3.22 -18.54 3.35
N GLN A 247 3.95 -17.42 3.25
CA GLN A 247 5.24 -17.28 3.90
C GLN A 247 5.14 -17.35 5.44
N THR A 248 4.10 -16.74 6.01
CA THR A 248 3.87 -16.75 7.46
C THR A 248 3.58 -18.17 7.96
N LEU A 249 2.78 -18.94 7.23
CA LEU A 249 2.41 -20.31 7.59
C LEU A 249 3.60 -21.27 7.49
N VAL A 250 4.49 -21.12 6.50
CA VAL A 250 5.73 -21.92 6.47
C VAL A 250 6.58 -21.65 7.70
N ARG A 251 6.72 -20.39 8.11
CA ARG A 251 7.56 -20.00 9.26
C ARG A 251 6.99 -20.49 10.59
N LEU A 252 5.68 -20.43 10.76
CA LEU A 252 5.00 -20.92 11.97
C LEU A 252 4.95 -22.46 12.01
N ARG A 253 4.88 -23.11 10.84
CA ARG A 253 4.68 -24.56 10.70
C ARG A 253 5.66 -25.17 9.69
N PRO A 254 6.98 -25.17 9.98
CA PRO A 254 8.01 -25.57 9.02
C PRO A 254 7.93 -27.04 8.57
N GLN A 255 7.22 -27.90 9.30
CA GLN A 255 7.01 -29.30 8.92
C GLN A 255 5.89 -29.50 7.87
N ARG A 256 5.13 -28.44 7.56
CA ARG A 256 3.98 -28.50 6.66
C ARG A 256 4.42 -28.38 5.21
N ASP A 257 3.95 -29.29 4.37
CA ASP A 257 4.09 -29.17 2.92
C ASP A 257 3.05 -28.18 2.40
N ILE A 258 3.49 -27.03 1.88
CA ILE A 258 2.60 -26.00 1.36
C ILE A 258 2.76 -25.92 -0.15
N CYS A 259 1.65 -26.17 -0.85
CA CYS A 259 1.56 -26.02 -2.30
C CYS A 259 0.70 -24.81 -2.64
N LEU A 260 1.21 -23.87 -3.43
CA LEU A 260 0.47 -22.73 -3.94
C LEU A 260 0.18 -22.92 -5.43
N VAL A 261 -1.09 -22.82 -5.82
CA VAL A 261 -1.53 -22.92 -7.22
C VAL A 261 -2.13 -21.60 -7.67
N ALA A 262 -1.62 -21.02 -8.75
CA ALA A 262 -2.18 -19.79 -9.33
C ALA A 262 -1.79 -19.59 -10.80
N PRO A 263 -2.60 -18.85 -11.59
CA PRO A 263 -2.22 -18.46 -12.96
C PRO A 263 -0.91 -17.65 -13.00
N SER A 264 -0.76 -16.72 -12.06
CA SER A 264 0.42 -15.89 -11.88
C SER A 264 0.48 -15.36 -10.46
N VAL A 265 1.66 -14.91 -10.04
CA VAL A 265 1.88 -14.21 -8.77
C VAL A 265 1.68 -12.71 -8.97
N LEU A 266 1.03 -12.04 -8.01
CA LEU A 266 0.79 -10.59 -8.00
C LEU A 266 0.42 -10.00 -9.38
N PRO A 267 -0.66 -10.48 -10.03
CA PRO A 267 -0.97 -10.18 -11.43
C PRO A 267 -1.13 -8.69 -11.77
N SER A 268 -1.40 -7.85 -10.76
CA SER A 268 -1.60 -6.41 -10.91
C SER A 268 -0.31 -5.58 -10.82
N GLU A 269 0.85 -6.21 -10.55
CA GLU A 269 2.12 -5.54 -10.29
C GLU A 269 3.12 -5.71 -11.44
N ASP A 270 4.16 -4.86 -11.49
CA ASP A 270 5.24 -4.94 -12.48
C ASP A 270 5.95 -6.31 -12.43
N VAL A 271 6.42 -6.79 -13.60
CA VAL A 271 7.09 -8.10 -13.76
C VAL A 271 8.24 -8.30 -12.76
N LYS A 272 8.99 -7.25 -12.41
CA LYS A 272 10.07 -7.34 -11.42
C LYS A 272 9.57 -7.69 -10.02
N LEU A 273 8.43 -7.14 -9.60
CA LEU A 273 7.80 -7.53 -8.32
C LEU A 273 7.30 -8.96 -8.36
N GLN A 274 6.73 -9.39 -9.49
CA GLN A 274 6.31 -10.77 -9.67
C GLN A 274 7.50 -11.73 -9.54
N GLN A 275 8.63 -11.43 -10.19
CA GLN A 275 9.84 -12.25 -10.09
C GLN A 275 10.40 -12.30 -8.66
N ALA A 276 10.44 -11.16 -7.97
CA ALA A 276 10.86 -11.12 -6.57
C ALA A 276 9.94 -11.95 -5.68
N ALA A 277 8.61 -11.84 -5.86
CA ALA A 277 7.64 -12.65 -5.13
C ALA A 277 7.83 -14.15 -5.38
N MET A 278 8.01 -14.59 -6.63
CA MET A 278 8.28 -16.01 -6.93
C MET A 278 9.52 -16.51 -6.20
N ASN A 279 10.61 -15.74 -6.23
CA ASN A 279 11.87 -16.10 -5.58
C ASN A 279 11.71 -16.16 -4.05
N ILE A 280 10.99 -15.19 -3.47
CA ILE A 280 10.72 -15.14 -2.02
C ILE A 280 9.92 -16.36 -1.57
N LEU A 281 8.87 -16.74 -2.30
CA LEU A 281 8.02 -17.88 -1.95
C LEU A 281 8.76 -19.21 -2.13
N ALA A 282 9.52 -19.36 -3.21
CA ALA A 282 10.32 -20.56 -3.44
C ALA A 282 11.39 -20.74 -2.36
N LYS A 283 12.12 -19.66 -2.00
CA LYS A 283 13.12 -19.68 -0.92
C LYS A 283 12.50 -19.92 0.46
N ALA A 284 11.25 -19.50 0.65
CA ALA A 284 10.52 -19.83 1.87
C ALA A 284 10.19 -21.33 1.97
N GLY A 285 10.30 -22.11 0.90
CA GLY A 285 9.96 -23.55 0.86
C GLY A 285 8.52 -23.82 0.40
N ILE A 286 7.88 -22.89 -0.29
CA ILE A 286 6.52 -23.08 -0.85
C ILE A 286 6.64 -23.70 -2.24
N HIS A 287 6.01 -24.85 -2.45
CA HIS A 287 5.90 -25.49 -3.76
C HIS A 287 4.90 -24.71 -4.61
N CYS A 288 5.39 -23.95 -5.60
CA CYS A 288 4.54 -23.09 -6.41
C CYS A 288 4.25 -23.71 -7.78
N HIS A 289 2.97 -23.91 -8.10
CA HIS A 289 2.45 -24.28 -9.40
C HIS A 289 1.84 -23.04 -10.07
N TRP A 290 2.65 -22.39 -10.91
CA TRP A 290 2.23 -21.23 -11.71
C TRP A 290 1.53 -21.67 -13.01
N SER A 291 0.92 -20.73 -13.72
CA SER A 291 0.23 -20.97 -15.01
C SER A 291 -0.91 -21.98 -14.97
N ALA A 292 -1.39 -22.32 -13.76
CA ALA A 292 -2.47 -23.28 -13.54
C ALA A 292 -3.52 -22.71 -12.57
N ARG A 293 -4.77 -23.17 -12.70
CA ARG A 293 -5.88 -22.90 -11.77
C ARG A 293 -6.30 -24.20 -11.11
N LEU A 294 -6.86 -24.10 -9.91
CA LEU A 294 -7.68 -25.19 -9.37
C LEU A 294 -8.87 -25.41 -10.31
N ALA A 295 -8.95 -26.59 -10.94
CA ALA A 295 -10.06 -26.96 -11.80
C ALA A 295 -11.12 -27.72 -11.01
N ARG A 296 -10.70 -28.72 -10.23
CA ARG A 296 -11.61 -29.59 -9.49
C ARG A 296 -10.96 -30.20 -8.26
N ILE A 297 -11.76 -30.39 -7.20
CA ILE A 297 -11.43 -31.26 -6.07
C ILE A 297 -12.17 -32.59 -6.29
N LEU A 298 -11.44 -33.69 -6.36
CA LEU A 298 -11.99 -35.02 -6.62
C LEU A 298 -12.51 -35.65 -5.31
N PRO A 299 -13.50 -36.57 -5.38
CA PRO A 299 -14.06 -37.23 -4.18
C PRO A 299 -13.04 -38.02 -3.36
N ASP A 300 -11.96 -38.48 -3.98
CA ASP A 300 -10.84 -39.18 -3.32
C ASP A 300 -9.81 -38.22 -2.69
N GLY A 301 -10.09 -36.91 -2.69
CA GLY A 301 -9.24 -35.87 -2.12
C GLY A 301 -8.16 -35.34 -3.05
N ARG A 302 -7.92 -35.94 -4.21
CA ARG A 302 -6.95 -35.42 -5.19
C ARG A 302 -7.42 -34.09 -5.80
N VAL A 303 -6.46 -33.30 -6.26
CA VAL A 303 -6.71 -31.97 -6.81
C VAL A 303 -6.30 -31.92 -8.28
N GLU A 304 -7.26 -31.64 -9.15
CA GLU A 304 -7.06 -31.49 -10.59
C GLU A 304 -6.84 -30.01 -10.93
N LEU A 305 -5.79 -29.75 -11.70
CA LEU A 305 -5.42 -28.42 -12.17
C LEU A 305 -5.85 -28.19 -13.62
N SER A 306 -5.96 -26.93 -14.02
CA SER A 306 -6.37 -26.55 -15.38
C SER A 306 -5.37 -26.92 -16.47
N ASP A 307 -4.13 -27.25 -16.12
CA ASP A 307 -3.09 -27.75 -17.02
C ASP A 307 -3.11 -29.29 -17.14
N GLY A 308 -4.07 -29.95 -16.49
CA GLY A 308 -4.20 -31.41 -16.46
C GLY A 308 -3.37 -32.09 -15.38
N ALA A 309 -2.59 -31.35 -14.59
CA ALA A 309 -1.84 -31.94 -13.48
C ALA A 309 -2.78 -32.43 -12.38
N LEU A 310 -2.44 -33.58 -11.80
CA LEU A 310 -3.20 -34.20 -10.71
C LEU A 310 -2.33 -34.30 -9.46
N LEU A 311 -2.64 -33.45 -8.48
CA LEU A 311 -1.91 -33.38 -7.21
C LEU A 311 -2.48 -34.37 -6.19
N SER A 312 -1.60 -34.95 -5.38
CA SER A 312 -2.01 -35.84 -4.27
C SER A 312 -2.86 -35.08 -3.24
N PRO A 313 -3.67 -35.78 -2.41
CA PRO A 313 -4.57 -35.14 -1.47
C PRO A 313 -3.91 -34.19 -0.48
N PHE A 314 -4.70 -33.23 0.01
CA PHE A 314 -4.31 -32.22 1.00
C PHE A 314 -5.16 -32.35 2.28
N ASP A 315 -4.66 -31.82 3.40
CA ASP A 315 -5.38 -31.79 4.68
C ASP A 315 -6.24 -30.53 4.84
N GLY A 316 -6.13 -29.58 3.93
CA GLY A 316 -6.93 -28.37 3.86
C GLY A 316 -6.56 -27.50 2.67
N ALA A 317 -7.44 -26.57 2.32
CA ALA A 317 -7.18 -25.58 1.28
C ALA A 317 -7.52 -24.16 1.75
N LEU A 318 -6.57 -23.23 1.58
CA LEU A 318 -6.74 -21.81 1.79
C LEU A 318 -7.05 -21.12 0.46
N LEU A 319 -8.28 -20.62 0.33
CA LEU A 319 -8.73 -19.90 -0.85
C LEU A 319 -8.37 -18.41 -0.75
N CYS A 320 -7.57 -17.95 -1.70
CA CYS A 320 -7.10 -16.57 -1.88
C CYS A 320 -7.49 -16.06 -3.28
N LEU A 321 -8.76 -16.29 -3.66
CA LEU A 321 -9.31 -16.02 -5.00
C LEU A 321 -9.72 -14.55 -5.23
N GLY A 322 -9.53 -13.69 -4.24
CA GLY A 322 -9.97 -12.30 -4.26
C GLY A 322 -11.15 -12.03 -3.32
N ARG A 323 -11.76 -10.86 -3.48
CA ARG A 323 -12.82 -10.35 -2.61
C ARG A 323 -13.96 -9.79 -3.45
N SER A 324 -15.20 -9.98 -3.00
CA SER A 324 -16.42 -9.53 -3.67
C SER A 324 -17.33 -8.76 -2.70
N PRO A 325 -17.94 -7.64 -3.10
CA PRO A 325 -18.93 -6.93 -2.29
C PRO A 325 -20.35 -7.52 -2.42
N VAL A 326 -20.57 -8.50 -3.29
CA VAL A 326 -21.92 -9.00 -3.65
C VAL A 326 -22.74 -9.41 -2.42
N ASP A 327 -22.23 -10.32 -1.58
CA ASP A 327 -22.95 -10.83 -0.41
C ASP A 327 -23.44 -9.70 0.53
N SER A 328 -22.62 -8.66 0.70
CA SER A 328 -22.95 -7.54 1.60
C SER A 328 -23.90 -6.54 0.94
N LEU A 329 -23.91 -6.42 -0.39
CA LEU A 329 -24.81 -5.52 -1.11
C LEU A 329 -26.19 -6.13 -1.35
N GLU A 330 -26.28 -7.42 -1.65
CA GLU A 330 -27.56 -8.12 -1.86
C GLU A 330 -28.47 -8.03 -0.65
N SER A 331 -27.89 -8.17 0.55
CA SER A 331 -28.63 -8.08 1.82
C SER A 331 -29.24 -6.70 2.11
N LEU A 332 -28.80 -5.64 1.43
CA LEU A 332 -29.27 -4.27 1.68
C LEU A 332 -30.56 -3.90 0.94
N HIS A 333 -31.04 -4.72 0.00
CA HIS A 333 -32.23 -4.44 -0.81
C HIS A 333 -32.15 -3.07 -1.52
N LEU A 334 -31.05 -2.84 -2.24
CA LEU A 334 -30.71 -1.56 -2.89
C LEU A 334 -31.78 -1.05 -3.87
N ASP A 335 -32.55 -1.95 -4.48
CA ASP A 335 -33.64 -1.62 -5.40
C ASP A 335 -34.76 -0.79 -4.73
N SER A 336 -35.04 -1.03 -3.44
CA SER A 336 -36.02 -0.26 -2.67
C SER A 336 -35.70 1.23 -2.57
N ALA A 337 -34.43 1.59 -2.77
CA ALA A 337 -33.95 2.97 -2.77
C ALA A 337 -33.52 3.46 -4.17
N GLY A 338 -33.71 2.64 -5.22
CA GLY A 338 -33.33 2.97 -6.59
C GLY A 338 -31.82 3.08 -6.81
N ILE A 339 -31.03 2.29 -6.08
CA ILE A 339 -29.56 2.35 -6.11
C ILE A 339 -29.03 1.32 -7.12
N ALA A 340 -28.41 1.78 -8.20
CA ALA A 340 -27.79 0.94 -9.21
C ALA A 340 -26.46 0.36 -8.68
N TRP A 341 -26.26 -0.94 -8.91
CA TRP A 341 -25.06 -1.66 -8.50
C TRP A 341 -24.80 -2.84 -9.44
N THR A 342 -23.58 -3.37 -9.38
CA THR A 342 -23.12 -4.52 -10.17
C THR A 342 -22.31 -5.48 -9.29
N ASN A 343 -21.85 -6.60 -9.85
CA ASN A 343 -20.99 -7.54 -9.15
C ASN A 343 -19.63 -6.94 -8.68
N VAL A 344 -19.24 -5.77 -9.18
CA VAL A 344 -18.01 -5.07 -8.74
C VAL A 344 -18.26 -3.98 -7.69
N GLY A 345 -19.53 -3.62 -7.42
CA GLY A 345 -19.91 -2.64 -6.40
C GLY A 345 -21.11 -1.77 -6.79
N VAL A 346 -21.48 -0.85 -5.89
CA VAL A 346 -22.44 0.24 -6.14
C VAL A 346 -21.88 1.19 -7.19
N THR A 347 -22.70 1.55 -8.18
CA THR A 347 -22.28 2.40 -9.29
C THR A 347 -22.27 3.86 -8.90
N VAL A 348 -21.07 4.46 -8.86
CA VAL A 348 -20.86 5.83 -8.40
C VAL A 348 -20.06 6.68 -9.40
N HIS A 349 -20.25 8.00 -9.33
CA HIS A 349 -19.36 8.94 -10.03
C HIS A 349 -18.00 9.00 -9.32
N GLU A 350 -16.92 8.61 -10.00
CA GLU A 350 -15.55 8.55 -9.45
C GLU A 350 -15.12 9.84 -8.72
N GLN A 351 -15.47 11.01 -9.26
CA GLN A 351 -15.07 12.30 -8.68
C GLN A 351 -15.81 12.62 -7.37
N SER A 352 -16.99 12.06 -7.14
CA SER A 352 -17.85 12.44 -6.00
C SER A 352 -18.20 11.31 -5.05
N LEU A 353 -18.03 10.05 -5.48
CA LEU A 353 -18.49 8.83 -4.80
C LEU A 353 -20.01 8.75 -4.59
N ARG A 354 -20.77 9.62 -5.27
CA ARG A 354 -22.23 9.64 -5.24
C ARG A 354 -22.79 8.61 -6.22
N SER A 355 -23.84 7.90 -5.83
CA SER A 355 -24.56 7.00 -6.73
C SER A 355 -25.06 7.73 -7.97
N VAL A 356 -24.94 7.05 -9.12
CA VAL A 356 -25.39 7.56 -10.42
C VAL A 356 -26.92 7.59 -10.56
N SER A 357 -27.63 6.76 -9.78
CA SER A 357 -29.09 6.62 -9.82
C SER A 357 -29.80 7.18 -8.59
N ALA A 358 -29.11 7.28 -7.45
CA ALA A 358 -29.68 7.72 -6.18
C ALA A 358 -28.88 8.90 -5.58
N PRO A 359 -29.26 10.18 -5.84
CA PRO A 359 -28.44 11.35 -5.47
C PRO A 359 -28.21 11.57 -3.97
N HIS A 360 -28.98 10.88 -3.11
CA HIS A 360 -28.90 10.90 -1.65
C HIS A 360 -27.97 9.79 -1.11
N VAL A 361 -27.50 8.87 -1.97
CA VAL A 361 -26.64 7.73 -1.61
C VAL A 361 -25.23 7.92 -2.14
N PHE A 362 -24.28 7.50 -1.32
CA PHE A 362 -22.86 7.43 -1.63
C PHE A 362 -22.35 6.01 -1.35
N ALA A 363 -21.28 5.60 -2.01
CA ALA A 363 -20.58 4.36 -1.70
C ALA A 363 -19.07 4.57 -1.67
N SER A 364 -18.37 3.81 -0.84
CA SER A 364 -16.93 4.00 -0.59
C SER A 364 -16.21 2.71 -0.23
N GLY A 365 -14.88 2.69 -0.32
CA GLY A 365 -14.07 1.49 -0.11
C GLY A 365 -14.40 0.37 -1.11
N ASP A 366 -14.21 -0.88 -0.68
CA ASP A 366 -14.29 -2.06 -1.56
C ASP A 366 -15.68 -2.30 -2.19
N CYS A 367 -16.74 -1.67 -1.65
CA CYS A 367 -18.12 -1.80 -2.15
C CYS A 367 -18.48 -0.77 -3.23
N ALA A 368 -17.60 0.19 -3.54
CA ALA A 368 -17.78 1.14 -4.62
C ALA A 368 -17.05 0.68 -5.89
N ASP A 369 -17.72 0.73 -7.03
CA ASP A 369 -17.13 0.32 -8.31
C ASP A 369 -16.01 1.27 -8.79
N ALA A 370 -16.04 2.53 -8.33
CA ALA A 370 -15.01 3.53 -8.64
C ALA A 370 -13.63 3.21 -8.04
N VAL A 371 -13.52 2.29 -7.07
CA VAL A 371 -12.22 1.93 -6.47
C VAL A 371 -11.59 0.75 -7.22
N PRO A 372 -10.48 0.96 -7.97
CA PRO A 372 -9.84 -0.11 -8.72
C PRO A 372 -9.37 -1.24 -7.80
N LEU A 373 -9.50 -2.49 -8.24
CA LEU A 373 -9.15 -3.68 -7.45
C LEU A 373 -7.75 -3.60 -6.84
N ARG A 374 -6.75 -3.15 -7.60
CA ARG A 374 -5.36 -2.99 -7.14
C ARG A 374 -5.18 -1.94 -6.04
N SER A 375 -6.11 -1.00 -5.91
CA SER A 375 -6.03 0.12 -4.95
C SER A 375 -6.96 -0.05 -3.76
N ARG A 376 -7.58 -1.23 -3.57
CA ARG A 376 -8.44 -1.57 -2.43
C ARG A 376 -7.60 -1.81 -1.16
N THR A 377 -7.11 -0.73 -0.58
CA THR A 377 -6.38 -0.71 0.70
C THR A 377 -7.22 -0.05 1.78
N ALA A 378 -6.92 -0.33 3.05
CA ALA A 378 -7.61 0.33 4.17
C ALA A 378 -7.42 1.85 4.16
N ALA A 379 -6.25 2.34 3.75
CA ALA A 379 -5.99 3.77 3.60
C ALA A 379 -6.84 4.41 2.49
N GLN A 380 -6.99 3.72 1.35
CA GLN A 380 -7.89 4.18 0.28
C GLN A 380 -9.35 4.17 0.74
N ALA A 381 -9.76 3.14 1.48
CA ALA A 381 -11.11 3.07 2.05
C ALA A 381 -11.37 4.27 2.98
N ALA A 382 -10.47 4.54 3.93
CA ALA A 382 -10.54 5.71 4.81
C ALA A 382 -10.62 7.04 4.04
N TRP A 383 -9.78 7.21 3.00
CA TRP A 383 -9.81 8.37 2.11
C TRP A 383 -11.18 8.52 1.46
N THR A 384 -11.67 7.47 0.78
CA THR A 384 -12.96 7.53 0.08
C THR A 384 -14.13 7.80 1.03
N GLY A 385 -14.11 7.26 2.25
CA GLY A 385 -15.12 7.53 3.27
C GLY A 385 -15.18 9.01 3.67
N PHE A 386 -14.03 9.63 3.96
CA PHE A 386 -13.95 11.07 4.21
C PHE A 386 -14.47 11.89 3.03
N TYR A 387 -14.05 11.56 1.81
CA TYR A 387 -14.43 12.29 0.60
C TYR A 387 -15.93 12.16 0.29
N ALA A 388 -16.54 11.00 0.53
CA ALA A 388 -17.99 10.81 0.36
C ALA A 388 -18.78 11.75 1.27
N ILE A 389 -18.41 11.85 2.55
CA ILE A 389 -19.05 12.76 3.50
C ILE A 389 -18.82 14.22 3.11
N ARG A 390 -17.57 14.60 2.79
CA ARG A 390 -17.24 15.96 2.33
C ARG A 390 -18.09 16.36 1.12
N ASN A 391 -18.23 15.49 0.14
CA ASN A 391 -18.97 15.76 -1.10
C ASN A 391 -20.49 15.75 -0.92
N GLY A 392 -21.00 15.08 0.10
CA GLY A 392 -22.41 15.14 0.47
C GLY A 392 -22.75 16.33 1.36
N ALA A 393 -21.81 16.79 2.18
CA ALA A 393 -22.01 17.90 3.13
C ALA A 393 -21.73 19.29 2.54
N LEU A 394 -20.80 19.42 1.60
CA LEU A 394 -20.41 20.70 1.01
C LEU A 394 -21.09 20.96 -0.36
N PRO A 395 -21.30 22.24 -0.73
CA PRO A 395 -21.75 22.61 -2.07
C PRO A 395 -20.82 22.07 -3.17
N ARG A 396 -21.40 21.58 -4.27
CA ARG A 396 -20.66 21.00 -5.41
C ARG A 396 -19.60 21.95 -5.99
N VAL A 397 -19.84 23.25 -5.99
CA VAL A 397 -18.88 24.24 -6.50
C VAL A 397 -17.55 24.23 -5.72
N LEU A 398 -17.57 23.85 -4.43
CA LEU A 398 -16.36 23.78 -3.59
C LEU A 398 -15.62 22.45 -3.71
N THR A 399 -16.28 21.41 -4.24
CA THR A 399 -15.71 20.06 -4.35
C THR A 399 -15.39 19.66 -5.78
N PHE A 400 -15.75 20.49 -6.75
CA PHE A 400 -15.49 20.28 -8.17
C PHE A 400 -13.98 20.14 -8.44
N GLY A 401 -13.61 19.18 -9.29
CA GLY A 401 -12.22 18.92 -9.68
C GLY A 401 -11.38 18.13 -8.66
N SER A 402 -11.94 17.79 -7.50
CA SER A 402 -11.24 17.02 -6.47
C SER A 402 -11.38 15.51 -6.72
N ALA A 403 -10.25 14.79 -6.79
CA ALA A 403 -10.26 13.34 -6.95
C ALA A 403 -10.66 12.64 -5.63
N SER A 404 -11.84 12.03 -5.61
CA SER A 404 -12.32 11.29 -4.43
C SER A 404 -11.73 9.89 -4.31
N VAL A 405 -11.19 9.35 -5.39
CA VAL A 405 -10.34 8.17 -5.43
C VAL A 405 -8.90 8.66 -5.56
N HIS A 406 -8.07 8.44 -4.55
CA HIS A 406 -6.68 8.87 -4.60
C HIS A 406 -5.94 8.11 -5.71
N PRO A 407 -5.27 8.80 -6.66
CA PRO A 407 -4.59 8.14 -7.78
C PRO A 407 -3.26 7.49 -7.36
N THR A 408 -2.69 7.94 -6.25
CA THR A 408 -1.36 7.52 -5.78
C THR A 408 -1.49 6.74 -4.48
N VAL A 409 -1.88 5.47 -4.57
CA VAL A 409 -2.02 4.58 -3.40
C VAL A 409 -0.78 3.69 -3.33
N PRO A 410 0.02 3.74 -2.26
CA PRO A 410 1.04 2.73 -2.00
C PRO A 410 0.38 1.35 -1.86
N ARG A 411 0.89 0.39 -2.63
CA ARG A 411 0.49 -1.02 -2.59
C ARG A 411 1.66 -1.81 -2.03
N VAL A 412 1.42 -2.51 -0.93
CA VAL A 412 2.47 -3.24 -0.21
C VAL A 412 2.02 -4.67 0.02
N VAL A 413 2.91 -5.61 -0.31
CA VAL A 413 2.80 -7.02 0.05
C VAL A 413 3.85 -7.27 1.11
N TYR A 414 3.39 -7.58 2.32
CA TYR A 414 4.25 -7.75 3.48
C TYR A 414 4.82 -9.18 3.53
N THR A 415 5.45 -9.62 2.45
CA THR A 415 6.42 -10.72 2.52
C THR A 415 7.68 -10.25 3.24
N ASP A 416 8.65 -11.13 3.41
CA ASP A 416 9.96 -10.80 3.93
C ASP A 416 11.04 -11.29 2.95
N PRO A 417 11.74 -10.38 2.26
CA PRO A 417 11.59 -8.91 2.30
C PRO A 417 10.22 -8.40 1.78
N GLU A 418 9.89 -7.15 2.11
CA GLU A 418 8.64 -6.50 1.70
C GLU A 418 8.69 -6.10 0.23
N LEU A 419 7.53 -6.10 -0.42
CA LEU A 419 7.34 -5.72 -1.81
C LEU A 419 6.41 -4.51 -1.85
N ALA A 420 6.79 -3.43 -2.52
CA ALA A 420 5.98 -2.22 -2.59
C ALA A 420 5.98 -1.60 -3.99
N CYS A 421 4.84 -1.00 -4.36
CA CYS A 421 4.70 -0.20 -5.56
C CYS A 421 3.83 1.04 -5.27
N VAL A 422 4.16 2.16 -5.91
CA VAL A 422 3.36 3.39 -5.85
C VAL A 422 3.44 4.13 -7.18
N GLY A 423 2.36 4.82 -7.55
CA GLY A 423 2.26 5.52 -8.82
C GLY A 423 2.05 4.58 -10.01
N LYS A 424 2.57 5.00 -11.16
CA LYS A 424 2.44 4.27 -12.43
C LYS A 424 3.42 3.11 -12.50
N THR A 425 2.88 1.98 -12.96
CA THR A 425 3.66 0.82 -13.44
C THR A 425 4.43 1.18 -14.70
N VAL A 426 5.43 0.37 -15.05
CA VAL A 426 6.18 0.56 -16.30
C VAL A 426 5.24 0.51 -17.50
N SER A 427 4.34 -0.47 -17.54
CA SER A 427 3.34 -0.62 -18.61
C SER A 427 2.46 0.62 -18.76
N GLU A 428 2.01 1.21 -17.65
CA GLU A 428 1.22 2.46 -17.70
C GLU A 428 2.04 3.66 -18.14
N CYS A 429 3.32 3.72 -17.78
CA CYS A 429 4.22 4.75 -18.28
C CYS A 429 4.39 4.64 -19.80
N VAL A 430 4.61 3.42 -20.32
CA VAL A 430 4.70 3.18 -21.77
C VAL A 430 3.41 3.57 -22.48
N LEU A 431 2.25 3.17 -21.96
CA LEU A 431 0.95 3.51 -22.55
C LEU A 431 0.69 5.02 -22.59
N LYS A 432 1.14 5.77 -21.58
CA LYS A 432 0.85 7.21 -21.46
C LYS A 432 1.91 8.11 -22.10
N TYR A 433 3.19 7.78 -21.97
CA TYR A 433 4.32 8.64 -22.35
C TYR A 433 5.12 8.07 -23.54
N GLY A 434 4.85 6.82 -23.95
CA GLY A 434 5.68 6.10 -24.91
C GLY A 434 7.00 5.61 -24.31
N LEU A 435 7.70 4.72 -25.01
CA LEU A 435 8.96 4.11 -24.55
C LEU A 435 10.07 5.14 -24.23
N ASN A 436 10.03 6.30 -24.89
CA ASN A 436 11.06 7.34 -24.75
C ASN A 436 10.58 8.56 -23.93
N GLY A 437 9.37 8.53 -23.36
CA GLY A 437 8.80 9.68 -22.65
C GLY A 437 9.09 9.71 -21.15
N PHE A 438 9.74 8.69 -20.61
CA PHE A 438 10.10 8.57 -19.21
C PHE A 438 11.43 7.85 -19.06
N ASP A 439 12.10 8.10 -17.94
CA ASP A 439 13.33 7.43 -17.55
C ASP A 439 13.05 6.46 -16.39
N VAL A 440 13.82 5.38 -16.35
CA VAL A 440 13.80 4.37 -15.30
C VAL A 440 15.19 4.25 -14.72
N ALA A 441 15.34 4.49 -13.43
CA ALA A 441 16.57 4.21 -12.70
C ALA A 441 16.34 3.04 -11.74
N TYR A 442 17.34 2.17 -11.66
CA TYR A 442 17.25 0.92 -10.90
C TYR A 442 18.56 0.70 -10.14
N CYS A 443 18.46 0.23 -8.90
CA CYS A 443 19.60 -0.28 -8.16
C CYS A 443 19.17 -1.48 -7.30
N THR A 444 20.09 -2.41 -7.12
CA THR A 444 20.03 -3.40 -6.04
C THR A 444 20.50 -2.77 -4.73
N GLU A 445 20.57 -3.55 -3.66
CA GLU A 445 21.20 -3.12 -2.41
C GLU A 445 22.75 -3.14 -2.45
N GLU A 446 23.35 -3.29 -3.64
CA GLU A 446 24.82 -3.29 -3.79
C GLU A 446 25.44 -1.93 -3.42
N GLY A 447 26.46 -1.96 -2.57
CA GLY A 447 27.10 -0.78 -2.00
C GLY A 447 26.17 0.03 -1.09
N SER A 448 25.17 -0.61 -0.49
CA SER A 448 24.37 -0.03 0.59
C SER A 448 24.94 -0.45 1.93
N ASP A 449 25.60 0.48 2.63
CA ASP A 449 26.17 0.20 3.97
C ASP A 449 25.09 -0.28 4.94
N ARG A 450 23.85 0.23 4.82
CA ARG A 450 22.73 -0.23 5.64
C ARG A 450 22.38 -1.70 5.35
N ALA A 451 22.38 -2.10 4.09
CA ALA A 451 22.08 -3.48 3.71
C ALA A 451 23.23 -4.42 4.12
N ASP A 452 24.48 -3.98 3.97
CA ASP A 452 25.65 -4.76 4.39
C ASP A 452 25.64 -5.04 5.90
N MET A 453 25.22 -4.06 6.73
CA MET A 453 25.01 -4.24 8.17
C MET A 453 23.93 -5.28 8.51
N GLU A 454 22.94 -5.49 7.64
CA GLU A 454 21.81 -6.41 7.86
C GLU A 454 21.97 -7.77 7.15
N ARG A 455 22.98 -7.91 6.26
CA ARG A 455 23.15 -9.07 5.37
C ARG A 455 23.33 -10.40 6.11
N VAL A 456 23.83 -10.37 7.35
CA VAL A 456 23.99 -11.58 8.19
C VAL A 456 22.64 -12.20 8.56
N GLU A 457 21.60 -11.39 8.72
CA GLU A 457 20.28 -11.85 9.15
C GLU A 457 19.26 -11.93 8.02
N ARG A 458 19.60 -11.41 6.83
CA ARG A 458 18.65 -11.20 5.73
C ARG A 458 19.24 -11.51 4.37
N ASP A 459 18.45 -12.23 3.58
CA ASP A 459 18.74 -12.42 2.16
C ASP A 459 18.40 -11.13 1.39
N THR A 460 19.46 -10.45 0.95
CA THR A 460 19.39 -9.19 0.18
C THR A 460 19.41 -9.41 -1.33
N SER A 461 19.57 -10.66 -1.81
CA SER A 461 19.76 -10.97 -3.23
C SER A 461 18.55 -10.64 -4.12
N VAL A 462 17.36 -10.50 -3.52
CA VAL A 462 16.12 -10.15 -4.22
C VAL A 462 15.73 -8.69 -4.01
N CYS A 463 16.50 -7.92 -3.23
CA CYS A 463 16.17 -6.54 -2.87
C CYS A 463 16.61 -5.54 -3.96
N PHE A 464 15.74 -4.58 -4.25
CA PHE A 464 15.98 -3.53 -5.23
C PHE A 464 15.07 -2.32 -5.04
N VAL A 465 15.45 -1.20 -5.66
CA VAL A 465 14.60 -0.01 -5.84
C VAL A 465 14.61 0.38 -7.31
N GLU A 466 13.45 0.69 -7.84
CA GLU A 466 13.25 1.22 -9.20
C GLU A 466 12.41 2.50 -9.14
N LEU A 467 12.95 3.59 -9.66
CA LEU A 467 12.32 4.91 -9.72
C LEU A 467 12.02 5.28 -11.17
N ARG A 468 10.85 5.84 -11.41
CA ARG A 468 10.38 6.27 -12.74
C ARG A 468 10.07 7.75 -12.73
N ALA A 469 10.54 8.49 -13.73
CA ALA A 469 10.31 9.92 -13.86
C ALA A 469 10.02 10.33 -15.31
N GLU A 470 9.19 11.34 -15.52
CA GLU A 470 8.93 11.89 -16.85
C GLU A 470 10.19 12.56 -17.40
N LYS A 471 10.59 12.19 -18.62
CA LYS A 471 11.90 12.55 -19.19
C LYS A 471 12.13 14.05 -19.31
N ARG A 472 11.07 14.80 -19.61
CA ARG A 472 11.19 16.25 -19.86
C ARG A 472 11.16 17.07 -18.58
N SER A 473 10.31 16.70 -17.62
CA SER A 473 10.05 17.52 -16.44
C SER A 473 10.77 17.01 -15.19
N GLY A 474 11.30 15.78 -15.22
CA GLY A 474 11.82 15.10 -14.05
C GLY A 474 10.75 14.70 -13.03
N ILE A 475 9.46 14.95 -13.29
CA ILE A 475 8.36 14.63 -12.36
C ILE A 475 8.34 13.13 -12.09
N ILE A 476 8.33 12.75 -10.82
CA ILE A 476 8.28 11.35 -10.42
C ILE A 476 6.93 10.76 -10.81
N LEU A 477 6.97 9.61 -11.49
CA LEU A 477 5.80 8.91 -12.02
C LEU A 477 5.43 7.68 -11.19
N GLY A 478 6.43 7.01 -10.59
CA GLY A 478 6.21 5.80 -9.83
C GLY A 478 7.49 5.26 -9.20
N CYS A 479 7.33 4.39 -8.20
CA CYS A 479 8.42 3.65 -7.58
C CYS A 479 8.00 2.20 -7.32
N THR A 480 8.93 1.27 -7.52
CA THR A 480 8.81 -0.15 -7.20
C THR A 480 9.99 -0.55 -6.33
N ALA A 481 9.74 -1.17 -5.19
CA ALA A 481 10.79 -1.54 -4.24
C ALA A 481 10.56 -2.95 -3.69
N CYS A 482 11.66 -3.67 -3.46
CA CYS A 482 11.73 -4.91 -2.72
C CYS A 482 12.81 -4.77 -1.66
N GLY A 483 12.48 -4.92 -0.37
CA GLY A 483 13.45 -4.79 0.72
C GLY A 483 12.83 -4.50 2.09
N PRO A 484 13.62 -4.45 3.18
CA PRO A 484 13.14 -4.31 4.56
C PRO A 484 12.36 -3.02 4.89
N ALA A 485 12.40 -2.01 4.01
CA ALA A 485 11.71 -0.74 4.16
C ALA A 485 10.87 -0.34 2.93
N ALA A 486 10.53 -1.30 2.06
CA ALA A 486 9.85 -1.02 0.80
C ALA A 486 8.53 -0.24 1.01
N ALA A 487 7.77 -0.57 2.05
CA ALA A 487 6.54 0.16 2.42
C ALA A 487 6.80 1.64 2.68
N GLU A 488 7.83 1.96 3.46
CA GLU A 488 8.17 3.34 3.84
C GLU A 488 8.73 4.14 2.66
N LEU A 489 9.52 3.51 1.80
CA LEU A 489 9.97 4.14 0.55
C LEU A 489 8.79 4.49 -0.36
N ALA A 490 7.80 3.60 -0.47
CA ALA A 490 6.59 3.85 -1.24
C ALA A 490 5.75 4.99 -0.64
N ASN A 491 5.71 5.16 0.68
CA ASN A 491 5.06 6.30 1.33
C ASN A 491 5.72 7.63 0.95
N VAL A 492 7.06 7.71 1.02
CA VAL A 492 7.83 8.91 0.64
C VAL A 492 7.59 9.28 -0.82
N ILE A 493 7.65 8.32 -1.73
CA ILE A 493 7.38 8.58 -3.15
C ILE A 493 5.91 8.88 -3.43
N GLY A 494 4.99 8.31 -2.66
CA GLY A 494 3.57 8.67 -2.72
C GLY A 494 3.36 10.17 -2.51
N VAL A 495 4.02 10.76 -1.51
CA VAL A 495 4.00 12.21 -1.27
C VAL A 495 4.62 12.98 -2.44
N ALA A 496 5.75 12.51 -2.97
CA ALA A 496 6.43 13.15 -4.09
C ALA A 496 5.55 13.22 -5.35
N ILE A 497 4.89 12.11 -5.71
CA ILE A 497 3.99 12.05 -6.87
C ILE A 497 2.78 12.96 -6.67
N THR A 498 2.15 12.94 -5.49
CA THR A 498 0.98 13.77 -5.18
C THR A 498 1.30 15.26 -5.32
N ASN A 499 2.51 15.68 -4.96
CA ASN A 499 2.96 17.07 -5.06
C ASN A 499 3.70 17.37 -6.37
N LYS A 500 3.75 16.43 -7.32
CA LYS A 500 4.46 16.56 -8.60
C LYS A 500 5.93 16.96 -8.43
N LEU A 501 6.58 16.43 -7.39
CA LEU A 501 8.00 16.65 -7.15
C LEU A 501 8.84 15.96 -8.23
N THR A 502 9.99 16.57 -8.51
CA THR A 502 10.96 16.06 -9.47
C THR A 502 12.03 15.20 -8.82
N THR A 503 12.77 14.45 -9.63
CA THR A 503 14.00 13.76 -9.18
C THR A 503 15.02 14.75 -8.59
N SER A 504 15.11 15.97 -9.14
CA SER A 504 15.94 17.06 -8.62
C SER A 504 15.52 17.53 -7.22
N ASP A 505 14.21 17.61 -6.94
CA ASP A 505 13.70 17.99 -5.62
C ASP A 505 14.04 16.91 -4.57
N VAL A 506 13.95 15.63 -4.94
CA VAL A 506 14.37 14.52 -4.06
C VAL A 506 15.89 14.51 -3.89
N ALA A 507 16.67 14.74 -4.95
CA ALA A 507 18.13 14.77 -4.90
C ALA A 507 18.69 15.88 -3.99
N ARG A 508 18.00 17.03 -3.92
CA ARG A 508 18.35 18.14 -3.03
C ARG A 508 17.97 17.90 -1.56
N SER A 509 17.14 16.90 -1.29
CA SER A 509 16.72 16.57 0.07
C SER A 509 17.82 15.78 0.79
N ILE A 510 18.00 16.05 2.09
CA ILE A 510 18.94 15.31 2.93
C ILE A 510 18.23 14.05 3.46
N PHE A 511 18.73 12.88 3.09
CA PHE A 511 18.31 11.60 3.64
C PHE A 511 19.21 11.20 4.81
N SER A 512 18.64 10.53 5.82
CA SER A 512 19.42 10.00 6.93
C SER A 512 20.39 8.91 6.45
N TYR A 513 21.56 8.84 7.06
CA TYR A 513 22.59 7.85 6.76
C TYR A 513 23.09 7.19 8.07
N PRO A 514 23.27 5.85 8.10
CA PRO A 514 22.91 4.88 7.05
C PRO A 514 21.40 4.53 7.08
N SER A 515 20.71 4.55 5.94
CA SER A 515 19.30 4.15 5.83
C SER A 515 18.97 3.49 4.49
N HIS A 516 17.94 2.65 4.45
CA HIS A 516 17.40 2.07 3.20
C HIS A 516 16.87 3.16 2.24
N GLY A 517 16.45 4.31 2.78
CA GLY A 517 16.07 5.49 2.01
C GLY A 517 17.20 6.07 1.17
N TYR A 518 18.46 5.81 1.52
CA TYR A 518 19.60 6.33 0.77
C TYR A 518 19.69 5.78 -0.65
N LEU A 519 19.20 4.55 -0.90
CA LEU A 519 19.11 3.99 -2.25
C LEU A 519 18.18 4.82 -3.16
N LEU A 520 17.04 5.25 -2.62
CA LEU A 520 16.11 6.12 -3.33
C LEU A 520 16.76 7.48 -3.67
N HIS A 521 17.49 8.06 -2.71
CA HIS A 521 18.23 9.31 -2.92
C HIS A 521 19.30 9.17 -4.00
N ARG A 522 20.09 8.09 -3.98
CA ARG A 522 21.10 7.77 -5.02
C ARG A 522 20.47 7.69 -6.40
N LEU A 523 19.32 7.01 -6.54
CA LEU A 523 18.60 6.93 -7.82
C LEU A 523 18.14 8.30 -8.28
N ALA A 524 17.47 9.06 -7.43
CA ALA A 524 17.00 10.40 -7.75
C ALA A 524 18.16 11.33 -8.17
N LEU A 525 19.29 11.28 -7.45
CA LEU A 525 20.50 12.03 -7.79
C LEU A 525 21.07 11.60 -9.15
N SER A 526 21.16 10.29 -9.42
CA SER A 526 21.65 9.79 -10.70
C SER A 526 20.79 10.24 -11.88
N MET A 527 19.46 10.24 -11.71
CA MET A 527 18.53 10.73 -12.73
C MET A 527 18.65 12.24 -12.90
N ALA A 528 18.67 13.01 -11.81
CA ALA A 528 18.80 14.46 -11.86
C ALA A 528 20.14 14.90 -12.49
N LEU A 529 21.23 14.16 -12.32
CA LEU A 529 22.52 14.52 -12.91
C LEU A 529 22.75 13.95 -14.32
N SER A 530 21.81 13.17 -14.85
CA SER A 530 21.97 12.50 -16.15
C SER A 530 21.84 13.46 -17.35
N ASP A 531 21.26 14.65 -17.17
CA ASP A 531 21.19 15.68 -18.19
C ASP A 531 21.55 17.09 -17.68
N THR A 532 21.82 18.01 -18.61
CA THR A 532 22.26 19.37 -18.28
C THR A 532 21.19 20.19 -17.58
N ASN A 533 19.90 19.93 -17.84
CA ASN A 533 18.80 20.64 -17.19
C ASN A 533 18.70 20.22 -15.74
N GLY A 534 18.75 18.92 -15.44
CA GLY A 534 18.75 18.39 -14.09
C GLY A 534 19.97 18.84 -13.27
N ILE A 535 21.16 18.94 -13.88
CA ILE A 535 22.34 19.55 -13.24
C ILE A 535 22.06 21.01 -12.83
N LEU A 536 21.45 21.80 -13.71
CA LEU A 536 21.06 23.18 -13.39
C LEU A 536 19.94 23.20 -12.35
N GLU A 537 19.02 22.26 -12.41
CA GLU A 537 17.96 22.05 -11.43
C GLU A 537 18.44 21.61 -10.07
N VAL A 538 19.71 21.28 -9.85
CA VAL A 538 20.26 21.08 -8.50
C VAL A 538 21.15 22.23 -8.02
N CYS A 539 21.41 23.21 -8.89
CA CYS A 539 22.18 24.42 -8.57
C CYS A 539 21.35 25.45 -7.75
N GLY A 540 21.92 26.63 -7.46
CA GLY A 540 21.21 27.73 -6.80
C GLY A 540 19.99 28.27 -7.58
N PRO A 541 19.27 29.29 -7.05
CA PRO A 541 17.97 29.73 -7.57
C PRO A 541 17.91 30.01 -9.08
N ILE A 542 18.97 30.62 -9.63
CA ILE A 542 19.09 30.94 -11.06
C ILE A 542 19.25 29.67 -11.90
N GLY A 543 20.09 28.73 -11.46
CA GLY A 543 20.24 27.43 -12.13
C GLY A 543 18.94 26.63 -12.08
N GLY A 544 18.26 26.62 -10.92
CA GLY A 544 16.96 25.96 -10.76
C GLY A 544 15.90 26.48 -11.74
N PHE A 545 15.84 27.79 -11.94
CA PHE A 545 14.93 28.40 -12.92
C PHE A 545 15.29 28.04 -14.37
N LEU A 546 16.57 28.06 -14.73
CA LEU A 546 17.04 27.70 -16.07
C LEU A 546 16.80 26.23 -16.41
N GLY A 547 17.04 25.33 -15.44
CA GLY A 547 16.78 23.89 -15.57
C GLY A 547 15.30 23.60 -15.81
N ARG A 548 14.40 24.13 -14.96
CA ARG A 548 12.95 23.92 -15.06
C ARG A 548 12.33 24.46 -16.35
N THR A 549 12.88 25.55 -16.88
CA THR A 549 12.38 26.16 -18.12
C THR A 549 12.91 25.46 -19.38
N GLY A 550 13.82 24.50 -19.24
CA GLY A 550 14.51 23.85 -20.36
C GLY A 550 15.33 24.83 -21.20
N ARG A 551 15.57 26.05 -20.70
CA ARG A 551 16.38 27.08 -21.34
C ARG A 551 17.83 26.83 -21.00
N SER A 552 18.36 25.66 -21.38
CA SER A 552 19.79 25.42 -21.24
C SER A 552 20.51 26.42 -22.15
N VAL A 553 21.35 27.27 -21.56
CA VAL A 553 22.29 28.07 -22.35
C VAL A 553 23.32 27.07 -22.87
N SER A 554 23.39 26.86 -24.19
CA SER A 554 24.38 25.98 -24.85
C SER A 554 25.82 26.19 -24.34
N CYS A 555 26.12 27.41 -23.87
CA CYS A 555 27.37 27.82 -23.23
C CYS A 555 27.72 27.04 -21.94
N LEU A 556 26.74 26.56 -21.15
CA LEU A 556 26.98 25.86 -19.88
C LEU A 556 27.46 24.41 -20.09
N ARG A 557 26.99 23.73 -21.14
CA ARG A 557 27.49 22.39 -21.52
C ARG A 557 28.99 22.44 -21.84
N ASP A 558 29.39 23.48 -22.58
CA ASP A 558 30.79 23.77 -22.89
C ASP A 558 31.60 24.14 -21.64
N PHE A 559 31.02 24.90 -20.71
CA PHE A 559 31.68 25.27 -19.45
C PHE A 559 32.00 24.05 -18.57
N PHE A 560 31.04 23.13 -18.39
CA PHE A 560 31.26 21.91 -17.60
C PHE A 560 32.24 20.95 -18.27
N GLN A 561 32.16 20.76 -19.60
CA GLN A 561 33.14 19.96 -20.34
C GLN A 561 34.55 20.55 -20.27
N ARG A 562 34.68 21.88 -20.35
CA ARG A 562 35.97 22.59 -20.20
C ARG A 562 36.51 22.55 -18.77
N GLY A 563 35.65 22.58 -17.74
CA GLY A 563 36.06 22.51 -16.33
C GLY A 563 36.67 21.15 -15.93
N VAL A 564 36.11 20.05 -16.44
CA VAL A 564 36.66 18.69 -16.23
C VAL A 564 38.02 18.55 -16.93
N LEU A 565 38.18 19.10 -18.14
CA LEU A 565 39.45 19.15 -18.86
C LEU A 565 40.49 20.05 -18.18
N GLY A 566 40.07 21.19 -17.61
CA GLY A 566 40.91 22.11 -16.87
C GLY A 566 41.48 21.50 -15.58
N ARG A 567 40.66 20.75 -14.82
CA ARG A 567 41.13 20.01 -13.63
C ARG A 567 42.11 18.90 -13.98
N LYS A 568 41.90 18.17 -15.08
CA LYS A 568 42.90 17.20 -15.58
C LYS A 568 44.23 17.86 -15.94
N ARG A 569 44.21 19.08 -16.48
CA ARG A 569 45.42 19.85 -16.84
C ARG A 569 46.17 20.35 -15.59
N GLN A 570 45.45 20.82 -14.57
CA GLN A 570 46.04 21.22 -13.28
C GLN A 570 46.62 20.03 -12.50
N LEU A 571 45.95 18.89 -12.51
CA LEU A 571 46.46 17.66 -11.89
C LEU A 571 47.75 17.18 -12.59
N ARG A 572 47.80 17.19 -13.93
CA ARG A 572 49.04 16.89 -14.68
C ARG A 572 50.17 17.89 -14.40
N LYS A 573 49.85 19.17 -14.24
CA LYS A 573 50.84 20.20 -13.89
C LYS A 573 51.43 19.95 -12.48
N ARG A 574 50.58 19.66 -11.50
CA ARG A 574 51.02 19.31 -10.13
C ARG A 574 51.81 18.01 -10.09
N GLN A 575 51.44 17.03 -10.92
CA GLN A 575 52.15 15.77 -11.06
C GLN A 575 53.53 15.98 -11.71
N TRP A 576 53.63 16.83 -12.73
CA TRP A 576 54.91 17.23 -13.35
C TRP A 576 55.81 18.00 -12.39
N GLU A 577 55.27 18.92 -11.60
CA GLU A 577 56.00 19.68 -10.58
C GLU A 577 56.51 18.76 -9.46
N ALA A 578 55.70 17.79 -9.03
CA ALA A 578 56.09 16.76 -8.06
C ALA A 578 57.17 15.82 -8.62
N GLU A 579 57.07 15.40 -9.88
CA GLU A 579 58.10 14.61 -10.57
C GLU A 579 59.41 15.40 -10.74
N GLY A 580 59.32 16.72 -11.02
CA GLY A 580 60.47 17.61 -11.09
C GLY A 580 61.17 17.74 -9.73
N ALA A 581 60.42 17.92 -8.64
CA ALA A 581 60.96 17.98 -7.29
C ALA A 581 61.63 16.65 -6.85
N LEU A 582 61.02 15.51 -7.24
CA LEU A 582 61.58 14.18 -6.97
C LEU A 582 62.90 13.93 -7.73
N ARG A 583 63.04 14.44 -8.97
CA ARG A 583 64.30 14.35 -9.74
C ARG A 583 65.44 15.14 -9.11
N THR A 584 65.14 16.25 -8.44
CA THR A 584 66.13 17.07 -7.73
C THR A 584 66.55 16.43 -6.40
N LEU A 585 65.63 15.75 -5.71
CA LEU A 585 65.89 15.09 -4.43
C LEU A 585 66.56 13.71 -4.57
N TYR A 586 66.39 13.02 -5.70
CA TYR A 586 66.96 11.70 -5.96
C TYR A 586 67.60 11.62 -7.36
N PRO A 587 68.84 12.13 -7.54
CA PRO A 587 69.50 12.19 -8.85
C PRO A 587 69.79 10.81 -9.46
N SER A 588 69.91 9.78 -8.63
CA SER A 588 70.21 8.40 -9.04
C SER A 588 69.10 7.72 -9.84
N ILE A 589 67.84 8.18 -9.72
CA ILE A 589 66.69 7.62 -10.48
C ILE A 589 66.73 8.06 -11.96
N SER A 590 67.51 9.09 -12.30
CA SER A 590 67.63 9.56 -13.68
C SER A 590 68.56 8.73 -14.58
N LYS A 591 69.46 7.91 -14.00
CA LYS A 591 70.46 7.13 -14.77
C LYS A 591 69.99 5.76 -15.25
N GLU A 592 68.88 5.23 -14.75
CA GLU A 592 68.32 3.95 -15.21
C GLU A 592 67.38 4.07 -16.43
N ARG A 593 67.13 5.29 -16.92
CA ARG A 593 66.27 5.53 -18.10
C ARG A 593 66.99 5.69 -19.42
N GLU A 594 68.31 5.82 -19.43
CA GLU A 594 69.09 5.96 -20.68
C GLU A 594 69.53 4.64 -21.30
N SER A 595 69.34 3.49 -20.62
CA SER A 595 69.80 2.18 -21.12
C SER A 595 68.72 1.27 -21.72
N ASN A 596 67.45 1.67 -21.82
CA ASN A 596 66.40 0.85 -22.43
C ASN A 596 65.54 1.64 -23.43
N GLN A 597 66.14 2.03 -24.55
CA GLN A 597 65.50 2.83 -25.61
C GLN A 597 65.04 2.04 -26.84
N THR A 598 64.87 0.71 -26.76
CA THR A 598 64.60 -0.10 -27.97
C THR A 598 63.41 -1.05 -27.92
N GLU A 599 62.48 -0.91 -26.98
CA GLU A 599 61.18 -1.61 -27.07
C GLU A 599 60.05 -0.69 -26.59
N ASN A 600 59.56 0.12 -27.51
CA ASN A 600 58.50 1.08 -27.22
C ASN A 600 57.51 1.13 -28.39
N LYS A 601 56.46 0.30 -28.31
CA LYS A 601 55.18 0.57 -29.01
C LYS A 601 53.91 0.01 -28.35
N GLU A 602 53.98 -0.68 -27.21
CA GLU A 602 52.76 -1.18 -26.52
C GLU A 602 52.47 -0.61 -25.12
N LEU A 603 53.27 0.34 -24.60
CA LEU A 603 53.16 0.82 -23.21
C LEU A 603 52.42 2.14 -23.01
N LEU A 604 51.36 2.41 -23.80
CA LEU A 604 50.47 3.56 -23.60
C LEU A 604 49.17 3.24 -22.82
N SER A 605 49.02 2.04 -22.23
CA SER A 605 47.78 1.65 -21.53
C SER A 605 47.87 1.56 -19.99
N TYR A 606 49.02 1.81 -19.36
CA TYR A 606 49.23 1.52 -17.93
C TYR A 606 49.40 2.74 -17.00
N ASN A 607 48.78 3.88 -17.29
CA ASN A 607 48.79 5.05 -16.40
C ASN A 607 47.46 5.31 -15.66
N HIS A 608 46.76 4.26 -15.24
CA HIS A 608 45.55 4.35 -14.42
C HIS A 608 45.69 3.78 -12.99
N VAL A 609 46.91 3.66 -12.45
CA VAL A 609 47.15 3.09 -11.10
C VAL A 609 47.70 4.10 -10.07
N ALA A 610 48.17 5.28 -10.46
CA ALA A 610 48.78 6.24 -9.52
C ALA A 610 47.80 7.18 -8.78
N ALA A 611 46.58 6.74 -8.49
CA ALA A 611 45.66 7.47 -7.60
C ALA A 611 45.04 6.61 -6.50
N ASN A 612 45.46 5.34 -6.35
CA ASN A 612 44.95 4.42 -5.32
C ASN A 612 46.01 3.97 -4.28
N ILE A 613 47.16 4.63 -4.21
CA ILE A 613 48.16 4.36 -3.16
C ILE A 613 48.00 5.40 -2.04
N THR A 614 46.86 5.34 -1.34
CA THR A 614 46.73 5.83 0.04
C THR A 614 45.72 5.01 0.84
N LEU A 615 45.32 3.81 0.36
CA LEU A 615 44.42 2.91 1.10
C LEU A 615 44.87 1.43 1.10
N CYS A 616 46.03 1.11 0.53
CA CYS A 616 46.55 -0.27 0.52
C CYS A 616 47.55 -0.58 1.65
N SER A 617 48.06 0.41 2.40
CA SER A 617 49.01 0.14 3.49
C SER A 617 48.37 -0.25 4.83
N GLU A 618 47.04 -0.26 4.92
CA GLU A 618 46.32 -0.69 6.14
C GLU A 618 45.68 -2.09 6.00
N ILE A 619 45.62 -2.66 4.79
CA ILE A 619 45.03 -4.00 4.55
C ILE A 619 46.09 -5.11 4.64
N GLU A 620 47.37 -4.83 4.40
CA GLU A 620 48.44 -5.84 4.54
C GLU A 620 48.72 -6.25 6.01
N ASN A 621 48.27 -5.46 7.00
CA ASN A 621 48.47 -5.79 8.41
C ASN A 621 47.37 -6.70 9.02
N LEU A 622 46.32 -7.06 8.28
CA LEU A 622 45.19 -7.86 8.80
C LEU A 622 45.06 -9.28 8.24
N VAL A 623 45.95 -9.73 7.33
CA VAL A 623 45.81 -11.04 6.65
C VAL A 623 46.95 -12.03 6.95
N SER A 624 47.93 -11.69 7.78
CA SER A 624 48.77 -12.73 8.39
C SER A 624 47.97 -13.44 9.48
N HIS A 625 47.46 -14.65 9.19
CA HIS A 625 47.32 -15.85 10.05
C HIS A 625 46.10 -16.70 9.64
N GLY A 626 46.34 -17.83 8.96
CA GLY A 626 45.54 -19.05 9.16
C GLY A 626 44.68 -19.58 7.99
N HIS A 627 45.17 -20.65 7.38
CA HIS A 627 44.45 -21.81 6.82
C HIS A 627 43.76 -21.77 5.43
N SER A 628 44.38 -22.56 4.56
CA SER A 628 43.96 -23.30 3.34
C SER A 628 42.48 -23.71 3.17
N THR A 629 41.91 -23.46 1.98
CA THR A 629 41.33 -24.40 0.95
C THR A 629 40.37 -23.68 -0.03
N PRO A 630 39.87 -24.34 -1.12
CA PRO A 630 40.29 -24.20 -2.51
C PRO A 630 39.53 -23.14 -3.34
N SER A 631 40.20 -22.61 -4.35
CA SER A 631 39.70 -21.62 -5.31
C SER A 631 38.75 -22.20 -6.36
N PHE A 632 37.54 -21.64 -6.48
CA PHE A 632 36.80 -21.64 -7.75
C PHE A 632 37.31 -20.48 -8.60
N GLY A 633 37.84 -20.81 -9.78
CA GLY A 633 38.62 -19.91 -10.63
C GLY A 633 37.83 -18.73 -11.20
N VAL A 634 38.41 -17.54 -11.07
CA VAL A 634 38.06 -16.33 -11.83
C VAL A 634 38.52 -16.55 -13.27
N ILE A 635 37.60 -16.48 -14.23
CA ILE A 635 37.94 -16.54 -15.66
C ILE A 635 38.81 -15.32 -15.99
N SER A 636 40.06 -15.57 -16.40
CA SER A 636 40.96 -14.49 -16.80
C SER A 636 40.39 -13.71 -17.98
N LYS A 637 40.64 -12.40 -18.03
CA LYS A 637 40.15 -11.50 -19.10
C LYS A 637 40.44 -11.99 -20.52
N ASN A 638 41.54 -12.72 -20.73
CA ASN A 638 41.91 -13.28 -22.03
C ASN A 638 40.96 -14.40 -22.47
N HIS A 639 40.57 -15.30 -21.57
CA HIS A 639 39.58 -16.34 -21.83
C HIS A 639 38.17 -15.78 -22.06
N ALA A 640 37.81 -14.66 -21.42
CA ALA A 640 36.55 -13.98 -21.69
C ALA A 640 36.51 -13.35 -23.10
N ILE A 641 37.65 -12.80 -23.56
CA ILE A 641 37.78 -12.25 -24.91
C ILE A 641 37.75 -13.37 -25.96
N GLU A 642 38.41 -14.50 -25.71
CA GLU A 642 38.36 -15.67 -26.60
C GLU A 642 36.96 -16.28 -26.69
N PHE A 643 36.23 -16.35 -25.57
CA PHE A 643 34.84 -16.81 -25.54
C PHE A 643 33.91 -15.88 -26.33
N LEU A 644 34.04 -14.55 -26.17
CA LEU A 644 33.25 -13.58 -26.92
C LEU A 644 33.56 -13.63 -28.43
N ALA A 645 34.83 -13.80 -28.79
CA ALA A 645 35.25 -13.95 -30.18
C ALA A 645 34.83 -15.30 -30.80
N TRP A 646 34.63 -16.34 -29.99
CA TRP A 646 34.06 -17.62 -30.42
C TRP A 646 32.53 -17.53 -30.55
N ALA A 647 31.86 -16.84 -29.63
CA ALA A 647 30.42 -16.62 -29.60
C ALA A 647 29.93 -15.81 -30.81
N GLU A 648 30.65 -14.75 -31.19
CA GLU A 648 30.35 -13.98 -32.43
C GLU A 648 30.47 -14.83 -33.70
N ARG A 649 31.33 -15.86 -33.69
CA ARG A 649 31.53 -16.76 -34.83
C ARG A 649 30.54 -17.93 -34.86
N ASN A 650 29.80 -18.18 -33.78
CA ASN A 650 28.87 -19.30 -33.67
C ASN A 650 27.52 -18.88 -33.04
N PRO A 651 26.81 -17.89 -33.61
CA PRO A 651 25.66 -17.25 -32.96
C PRO A 651 24.44 -18.17 -32.76
N SER A 652 24.39 -19.33 -33.41
CA SER A 652 23.33 -20.33 -33.23
C SER A 652 23.58 -21.32 -32.08
N ASN A 653 24.79 -21.35 -31.52
CA ASN A 653 25.18 -22.21 -30.39
C ASN A 653 25.24 -21.46 -29.05
N VAL A 654 25.20 -20.11 -29.09
CA VAL A 654 25.08 -19.21 -27.93
C VAL A 654 23.61 -19.03 -27.60
#